data_AF-A0A0S8KMP9-F1
#
_entry.id   AF-A0A0S8KMP9-F1
#
_cell.length_a   1.000
_cell.length_b   1.000
_cell.length_c   1.000
_cell.angle_alpha   90.00
_cell.angle_beta   90.00
_cell.angle_gamma   90.00
#
_symmetry.space_group_name_H-M   'P 1'
#
loop_
_entity.id
_entity.type
_entity.pdbx_description
1 polymer ?
#
loop_
_entity_poly.entity_id
_entity_poly.type
_entity_poly.pdbx_seq_one_letter_code
_entity_poly.pdbx_strand_id
1 'polypeptide(L)'
;MKKQLVAVLLISLSLVLGTAWVAVAKLPGGYSHTRGLYIYWDQPTDELNPPALPVAGGFWRYNWSDLEPANDDYQWGRITNWVQAEQARGKLAGIGFSFFNRYTGEGADRGLQIPQWLHSSYPGDVAWLNTRLPGQNWYLPNYWSNNLRNHYEDFINDFAQYLKDNPAIATQVAWVSMGVGLEGETQPACRWGCPGEEPNWYYYREDRAKRSADWIEFVNWCSLKYKQAFSSRGLNTPIFLDIGPTFEGGGAERGEFSSYAVSQGVGLRNNGLKMDRENGVIYEPMLQHWNSVPTAWETYGTPGWLDSRAAVFWGLMVGLAKHPDNFTVDRILVGTEDYLPLLQFAADYSGVTLANTPGVWVALRDTEQAAGESGNSSFWLTQKEGDSAYTQAVFNTGADRRYVFDVPNGTYEVELHFAEIYHSTSERIFDILLEGQIVADNFDLVAAAGGVRRSVVRTFSKNVSDGQLEVRLTPDWGAGSRDHPIVSAIKVTGPGYTRRLNCGGNTYRDTGGNDWTYDREYEAGSFGYIGGSTYYDGGAEITNSGDDYLYQSQRVMTGASQSMGRFARRTDYASGNRYVRFDVDGGYVYASPTQVTIRVTYYDTGSDAWELRYDASGDSNKLARRVQKGNSGLWKQEEFYITDAYFGNRQPNSTDFSIDALTDGDEFISFVHVTKGGGGPTTATINGSVSLQGRPSPPNAQWVSELRVTVGGATHTASTDQSGNFTVAGLTPGTYDIRVKNSHTLSNLRSSVTLAAGTNTLNFGTLREGDANDDDRVNITDFSILATGFNPQYDERADFNQDGFVNITDFSLLASNFGQSGEIAPSQSPAIAMAHQAVEVSSAAGPVQVSIEPPSSSVKRDEVFALQIQVAAGSQPVDGAEVHLDFDAAHLQVVDGSGQAADTIKSGDILDLTIQNNVDNEQGTIDFAAGTLSGGRTGTFVLATIRFKALQTTNGTNIPLTFVSRGGNPTNVTYGGDSVLAGTTGGTIIIGGNYRIHLPFIKL
;
A
#
# COMPACT_ATOMS: atom_id res chain seq x y z
N MET A 1 -20.75 -45.36 61.72
CA MET A 1 -21.64 -44.85 60.65
C MET A 1 -21.60 -43.32 60.42
N LYS A 2 -21.43 -42.45 61.44
CA LYS A 2 -21.46 -40.98 61.22
C LYS A 2 -20.20 -40.32 60.63
N LYS A 3 -19.04 -41.00 60.59
CA LYS A 3 -17.79 -40.44 60.00
C LYS A 3 -17.58 -40.75 58.51
N GLN A 4 -18.24 -41.78 57.97
CA GLN A 4 -18.17 -42.11 56.53
C GLN A 4 -19.19 -41.31 55.69
N LEU A 5 -20.32 -40.88 56.28
CA LEU A 5 -21.29 -40.04 55.56
C LEU A 5 -20.77 -38.61 55.30
N VAL A 6 -19.94 -38.07 56.20
CA VAL A 6 -19.39 -36.71 56.08
C VAL A 6 -18.24 -36.65 55.05
N ALA A 7 -17.44 -37.70 54.94
CA ALA A 7 -16.40 -37.80 53.92
C ALA A 7 -16.98 -37.99 52.50
N VAL A 8 -18.06 -38.76 52.36
CA VAL A 8 -18.76 -38.90 51.07
C VAL A 8 -19.47 -37.60 50.70
N LEU A 9 -20.12 -36.90 51.64
CA LEU A 9 -20.74 -35.59 51.34
C LEU A 9 -19.71 -34.51 50.97
N LEU A 10 -18.52 -34.49 51.58
CA LEU A 10 -17.47 -33.52 51.24
C LEU A 10 -16.82 -33.82 49.88
N ILE A 11 -16.66 -35.09 49.50
CA ILE A 11 -16.18 -35.47 48.17
C ILE A 11 -17.25 -35.19 47.09
N SER A 12 -18.55 -35.36 47.41
CA SER A 12 -19.64 -34.97 46.53
C SER A 12 -19.81 -33.45 46.39
N LEU A 13 -19.54 -32.66 47.43
CA LEU A 13 -19.59 -31.19 47.35
C LEU A 13 -18.36 -30.60 46.63
N SER A 14 -17.19 -31.25 46.72
CA SER A 14 -15.99 -30.89 45.95
C SER A 14 -16.08 -31.30 44.48
N LEU A 15 -16.86 -32.34 44.13
CA LEU A 15 -17.18 -32.66 42.72
C LEU A 15 -18.28 -31.78 42.12
N VAL A 16 -19.06 -31.05 42.93
CA VAL A 16 -20.13 -30.13 42.46
C VAL A 16 -19.68 -28.66 42.46
N LEU A 17 -18.57 -28.31 43.11
CA LEU A 17 -17.95 -26.98 43.05
C LEU A 17 -16.64 -26.94 42.21
N GLY A 18 -16.37 -28.02 41.49
CA GLY A 18 -15.22 -28.19 40.60
C GLY A 18 -15.60 -28.40 39.14
N THR A 19 -16.81 -28.00 38.71
CA THR A 19 -16.99 -27.66 37.30
C THR A 19 -16.18 -26.39 37.08
N ALA A 20 -14.89 -26.57 36.79
CA ALA A 20 -14.20 -25.63 35.91
C ALA A 20 -15.21 -25.27 34.82
N TRP A 21 -15.39 -23.97 34.61
CA TRP A 21 -16.08 -23.46 33.43
C TRP A 21 -15.28 -23.98 32.22
N VAL A 22 -15.52 -25.24 31.84
CA VAL A 22 -15.13 -25.74 30.54
C VAL A 22 -16.05 -24.94 29.64
N ALA A 23 -15.52 -23.88 29.04
CA ALA A 23 -16.18 -23.18 27.97
C ALA A 23 -16.67 -24.26 27.01
N VAL A 24 -17.99 -24.46 26.94
CA VAL A 24 -18.56 -25.37 25.97
C VAL A 24 -18.15 -24.81 24.62
N ALA A 25 -17.38 -25.57 23.85
CA ALA A 25 -16.96 -25.11 22.53
C ALA A 25 -18.23 -24.80 21.72
N LYS A 26 -18.32 -23.57 21.19
CA LYS A 26 -19.47 -23.13 20.38
C LYS A 26 -19.67 -24.08 19.20
N LEU A 27 -18.58 -24.33 18.48
CA LEU A 27 -18.51 -25.31 17.42
C LEU A 27 -18.48 -26.73 18.00
N PRO A 28 -19.24 -27.67 17.41
CA PRO A 28 -19.16 -29.08 17.76
C PRO A 28 -17.73 -29.62 17.65
N GLY A 29 -17.42 -30.63 18.48
CA GLY A 29 -16.10 -31.25 18.47
C GLY A 29 -15.70 -31.73 17.07
N GLY A 30 -14.48 -31.40 16.64
CA GLY A 30 -13.96 -31.68 15.30
C GLY A 30 -14.18 -30.57 14.28
N TYR A 31 -15.02 -29.56 14.55
CA TYR A 31 -15.34 -28.47 13.63
C TYR A 31 -14.54 -27.19 13.87
N SER A 32 -13.56 -27.16 14.78
CA SER A 32 -12.74 -25.96 15.01
C SER A 32 -11.96 -25.49 13.77
N HIS A 33 -11.73 -26.39 12.80
CA HIS A 33 -11.07 -26.10 11.53
C HIS A 33 -11.98 -25.35 10.54
N THR A 34 -13.29 -25.24 10.82
CA THR A 34 -14.26 -24.59 9.93
C THR A 34 -14.40 -23.09 10.16
N ARG A 35 -13.66 -22.52 11.12
CA ARG A 35 -13.67 -21.08 11.41
C ARG A 35 -13.06 -20.27 10.27
N GLY A 36 -13.58 -19.08 10.03
CA GLY A 36 -12.97 -18.12 9.09
C GLY A 36 -13.92 -17.57 8.03
N LEU A 37 -13.36 -17.12 6.92
CA LEU A 37 -14.11 -16.47 5.84
C LEU A 37 -14.57 -17.48 4.78
N TYR A 38 -15.81 -17.35 4.34
CA TYR A 38 -16.42 -18.12 3.26
C TYR A 38 -16.85 -17.22 2.12
N ILE A 39 -16.59 -17.61 0.88
CA ILE A 39 -16.99 -16.84 -0.30
C ILE A 39 -18.41 -17.20 -0.70
N TYR A 40 -19.32 -16.21 -0.74
CA TYR A 40 -20.66 -16.44 -1.26
C TYR A 40 -20.64 -16.56 -2.78
N TRP A 41 -21.37 -17.54 -3.32
CA TRP A 41 -21.39 -17.85 -4.76
C TRP A 41 -20.01 -18.16 -5.34
N ASP A 42 -19.21 -18.92 -4.58
CA ASP A 42 -17.87 -19.30 -4.99
C ASP A 42 -17.89 -20.22 -6.22
N GLN A 43 -17.50 -19.67 -7.37
CA GLN A 43 -17.38 -20.43 -8.61
C GLN A 43 -15.95 -20.94 -8.79
N PRO A 44 -15.76 -22.18 -9.28
CA PRO A 44 -14.44 -22.70 -9.63
C PRO A 44 -13.64 -21.79 -10.57
N THR A 45 -14.32 -21.07 -11.46
CA THR A 45 -13.73 -20.17 -12.45
C THR A 45 -13.19 -18.86 -11.87
N ASP A 46 -13.58 -18.49 -10.65
CA ASP A 46 -13.12 -17.23 -10.04
C ASP A 46 -11.69 -17.35 -9.47
N GLU A 47 -11.16 -18.57 -9.31
CA GLU A 47 -9.81 -18.87 -8.81
C GLU A 47 -9.45 -18.21 -7.44
N LEU A 48 -10.45 -17.81 -6.65
CA LEU A 48 -10.28 -17.22 -5.32
C LEU A 48 -9.97 -18.30 -4.27
N ASN A 49 -8.69 -18.65 -4.10
CA ASN A 49 -8.26 -19.82 -3.32
C ASN A 49 -7.17 -19.50 -2.27
N PRO A 50 -7.11 -20.24 -1.15
CA PRO A 50 -5.98 -20.21 -0.23
C PRO A 50 -4.72 -20.88 -0.83
N PRO A 51 -3.51 -20.60 -0.33
CA PRO A 51 -3.17 -19.68 0.77
C PRO A 51 -3.04 -18.22 0.32
N ALA A 52 -3.24 -17.92 -0.97
CA ALA A 52 -3.12 -16.56 -1.50
C ALA A 52 -4.16 -15.59 -0.89
N LEU A 53 -5.32 -16.12 -0.52
CA LEU A 53 -6.42 -15.37 0.06
C LEU A 53 -6.80 -15.91 1.45
N PRO A 54 -7.28 -15.05 2.38
CA PRO A 54 -7.61 -15.40 3.76
C PRO A 54 -8.97 -16.13 3.89
N VAL A 55 -9.23 -17.13 3.05
CA VAL A 55 -10.53 -17.83 2.99
C VAL A 55 -10.42 -19.28 3.45
N ALA A 56 -11.41 -19.73 4.21
CA ALA A 56 -11.54 -21.11 4.71
C ALA A 56 -12.40 -21.98 3.78
N GLY A 57 -13.34 -21.38 3.04
CA GLY A 57 -14.23 -22.15 2.18
C GLY A 57 -15.10 -21.33 1.22
N GLY A 58 -15.94 -22.02 0.46
CA GLY A 58 -17.02 -21.44 -0.34
C GLY A 58 -18.39 -21.69 0.31
N PHE A 59 -19.38 -20.88 -0.01
CA PHE A 59 -20.79 -21.09 0.36
C PHE A 59 -21.68 -21.07 -0.88
N TRP A 60 -22.45 -22.14 -1.07
CA TRP A 60 -23.43 -22.26 -2.14
C TRP A 60 -24.84 -22.51 -1.61
N ARG A 61 -25.81 -21.75 -2.12
CA ARG A 61 -27.24 -21.95 -1.84
C ARG A 61 -27.90 -22.63 -3.02
N TYR A 62 -28.47 -23.82 -2.79
CA TYR A 62 -29.15 -24.61 -3.80
C TYR A 62 -30.66 -24.37 -3.77
N ASN A 63 -31.27 -24.34 -4.94
CA ASN A 63 -32.73 -24.38 -5.05
C ASN A 63 -33.21 -25.81 -4.81
N TRP A 64 -34.29 -25.98 -4.05
CA TRP A 64 -34.86 -27.31 -3.82
C TRP A 64 -35.32 -27.95 -5.15
N SER A 65 -35.95 -27.17 -6.03
CA SER A 65 -36.36 -27.58 -7.39
C SER A 65 -35.22 -28.16 -8.24
N ASP A 66 -33.99 -27.64 -8.10
CA ASP A 66 -32.83 -28.12 -8.85
C ASP A 66 -32.25 -29.43 -8.31
N LEU A 67 -32.49 -29.71 -7.03
CA LEU A 67 -32.01 -30.90 -6.34
C LEU A 67 -33.02 -32.04 -6.35
N GLU A 68 -34.29 -31.78 -6.64
CA GLU A 68 -35.34 -32.80 -6.70
C GLU A 68 -36.24 -32.60 -7.94
N PRO A 69 -35.72 -32.84 -9.16
CA PRO A 69 -36.48 -32.66 -10.41
C PRO A 69 -37.70 -33.58 -10.53
N ALA A 70 -37.71 -34.73 -9.85
CA ALA A 70 -38.84 -35.63 -9.72
C ALA A 70 -38.97 -36.13 -8.26
N ASN A 71 -40.16 -36.56 -7.84
CA ASN A 71 -40.41 -37.01 -6.46
C ASN A 71 -39.43 -38.12 -6.05
N ASP A 72 -38.71 -37.91 -4.96
CA ASP A 72 -37.66 -38.79 -4.42
C ASP A 72 -36.47 -39.04 -5.38
N ASP A 73 -36.30 -38.23 -6.44
CA ASP A 73 -35.14 -38.26 -7.34
C ASP A 73 -34.13 -37.16 -6.96
N TYR A 74 -33.38 -37.39 -5.89
CA TYR A 74 -32.44 -36.41 -5.36
C TYR A 74 -31.11 -36.36 -6.12
N GLN A 75 -30.75 -35.18 -6.63
CA GLN A 75 -29.55 -34.90 -7.43
C GLN A 75 -28.33 -34.55 -6.57
N TRP A 76 -28.04 -35.34 -5.52
CA TRP A 76 -26.93 -35.07 -4.58
C TRP A 76 -25.55 -35.00 -5.23
N GLY A 77 -25.37 -35.64 -6.40
CA GLY A 77 -24.15 -35.54 -7.20
C GLY A 77 -23.75 -34.09 -7.53
N ARG A 78 -24.71 -33.17 -7.62
CA ARG A 78 -24.41 -31.73 -7.80
C ARG A 78 -23.65 -31.14 -6.60
N ILE A 79 -24.06 -31.52 -5.39
CA ILE A 79 -23.38 -31.14 -4.14
C ILE A 79 -22.02 -31.84 -4.07
N THR A 80 -21.96 -33.14 -4.36
CA THR A 80 -20.70 -33.91 -4.37
C THR A 80 -19.64 -33.23 -5.25
N ASN A 81 -20.01 -32.90 -6.48
CA ASN A 81 -19.09 -32.34 -7.47
C ASN A 81 -18.56 -30.97 -7.03
N TRP A 82 -19.42 -30.11 -6.48
CA TRP A 82 -19.00 -28.79 -6.01
C TRP A 82 -18.14 -28.88 -4.74
N VAL A 83 -18.52 -29.70 -3.76
CA VAL A 83 -17.72 -29.90 -2.53
C VAL A 83 -16.33 -30.47 -2.86
N GLN A 84 -16.24 -31.39 -3.81
CA GLN A 84 -14.95 -31.92 -4.26
C GLN A 84 -14.13 -30.87 -5.02
N ALA A 85 -14.77 -29.98 -5.78
CA ALA A 85 -14.10 -28.87 -6.42
C ALA A 85 -13.56 -27.85 -5.39
N GLU A 86 -14.31 -27.55 -4.33
CA GLU A 86 -13.82 -26.75 -3.19
C GLU A 86 -12.62 -27.43 -2.54
N GLN A 87 -12.74 -28.71 -2.20
CA GLN A 87 -11.67 -29.47 -1.57
C GLN A 87 -10.38 -29.47 -2.42
N ALA A 88 -10.50 -29.65 -3.74
CA ALA A 88 -9.36 -29.61 -4.66
C ALA A 88 -8.66 -28.24 -4.69
N ARG A 89 -9.38 -27.17 -4.35
CA ARG A 89 -8.88 -25.80 -4.20
C ARG A 89 -8.44 -25.47 -2.76
N GLY A 90 -8.41 -26.45 -1.87
CA GLY A 90 -8.02 -26.29 -0.47
C GLY A 90 -9.10 -25.65 0.42
N LYS A 91 -10.37 -25.72 -0.01
CA LYS A 91 -11.51 -25.05 0.62
C LYS A 91 -12.52 -26.04 1.22
N LEU A 92 -13.18 -25.61 2.29
CA LEU A 92 -14.36 -26.27 2.85
C LEU A 92 -15.64 -25.76 2.17
N ALA A 93 -16.76 -26.44 2.41
CA ALA A 93 -18.05 -26.12 1.80
C ALA A 93 -19.13 -25.76 2.84
N GLY A 94 -19.69 -24.57 2.74
CA GLY A 94 -21.00 -24.23 3.30
C GLY A 94 -22.11 -24.57 2.29
N ILE A 95 -23.20 -25.16 2.75
CA ILE A 95 -24.33 -25.56 1.89
C ILE A 95 -25.62 -24.90 2.41
N GLY A 96 -26.41 -24.29 1.54
CA GLY A 96 -27.71 -23.72 1.89
C GLY A 96 -28.83 -24.18 0.95
N PHE A 97 -30.08 -23.95 1.34
CA PHE A 97 -31.26 -24.30 0.54
C PHE A 97 -32.25 -23.14 0.42
N SER A 98 -33.04 -23.09 -0.66
CA SER A 98 -34.08 -22.08 -0.85
C SER A 98 -35.40 -22.65 -1.39
N PHE A 99 -36.52 -22.08 -0.93
CA PHE A 99 -37.88 -22.34 -1.42
C PHE A 99 -38.36 -21.32 -2.45
N PHE A 100 -37.81 -20.11 -2.39
CA PHE A 100 -38.28 -18.97 -3.16
C PHE A 100 -37.16 -17.94 -3.27
N ASN A 101 -36.88 -17.41 -4.45
CA ASN A 101 -35.86 -16.38 -4.66
C ASN A 101 -36.47 -15.16 -5.36
N ARG A 102 -36.00 -13.94 -5.04
CA ARG A 102 -36.43 -12.74 -5.77
C ARG A 102 -35.82 -12.74 -7.18
N TYR A 103 -36.53 -12.14 -8.13
CA TYR A 103 -36.03 -11.83 -9.49
C TYR A 103 -35.54 -13.02 -10.34
N THR A 104 -35.88 -14.27 -10.00
CA THR A 104 -35.51 -15.43 -10.82
C THR A 104 -36.66 -15.90 -11.72
N GLY A 105 -36.42 -16.00 -13.03
CA GLY A 105 -37.38 -16.56 -13.99
C GLY A 105 -38.47 -15.59 -14.47
N GLU A 106 -39.31 -16.07 -15.40
CA GLU A 106 -40.42 -15.31 -15.99
C GLU A 106 -41.75 -16.06 -15.83
N GLY A 107 -42.87 -15.35 -15.99
CA GLY A 107 -44.21 -15.94 -15.94
C GLY A 107 -44.68 -16.27 -14.52
N ALA A 108 -45.64 -17.21 -14.41
CA ALA A 108 -46.32 -17.48 -13.15
C ALA A 108 -45.43 -18.18 -12.12
N ASP A 109 -44.43 -18.96 -12.56
CA ASP A 109 -43.53 -19.69 -11.65
C ASP A 109 -42.30 -18.86 -11.24
N ARG A 110 -42.28 -17.55 -11.55
CA ARG A 110 -41.18 -16.67 -11.16
C ARG A 110 -40.88 -16.80 -9.66
N GLY A 111 -39.61 -16.93 -9.34
CA GLY A 111 -39.10 -17.04 -7.98
C GLY A 111 -39.28 -18.41 -7.33
N LEU A 112 -40.21 -19.25 -7.77
CA LEU A 112 -40.59 -20.49 -7.11
C LEU A 112 -39.46 -21.53 -7.21
N GLN A 113 -38.92 -21.95 -6.07
CA GLN A 113 -37.88 -22.98 -5.98
C GLN A 113 -38.42 -24.29 -5.37
N ILE A 114 -39.74 -24.44 -5.32
CA ILE A 114 -40.40 -25.70 -4.99
C ILE A 114 -40.37 -26.59 -6.25
N PRO A 115 -40.06 -27.89 -6.14
CA PRO A 115 -40.07 -28.80 -7.28
C PRO A 115 -41.36 -28.74 -8.11
N GLN A 116 -41.21 -28.71 -9.44
CA GLN A 116 -42.35 -28.58 -10.36
C GLN A 116 -43.33 -29.74 -10.24
N TRP A 117 -42.83 -30.96 -9.99
CA TRP A 117 -43.67 -32.13 -9.79
C TRP A 117 -44.57 -31.98 -8.56
N LEU A 118 -44.06 -31.37 -7.49
CA LEU A 118 -44.79 -31.17 -6.24
C LEU A 118 -45.89 -30.12 -6.45
N HIS A 119 -45.54 -29.01 -7.10
CA HIS A 119 -46.51 -27.99 -7.47
C HIS A 119 -47.62 -28.52 -8.39
N SER A 120 -47.27 -29.38 -9.35
CA SER A 120 -48.22 -29.99 -10.28
C SER A 120 -49.13 -31.05 -9.64
N SER A 121 -48.61 -31.77 -8.64
CA SER A 121 -49.34 -32.83 -7.94
C SER A 121 -50.35 -32.26 -6.92
N TYR A 122 -50.08 -31.07 -6.41
CA TYR A 122 -50.88 -30.40 -5.38
C TYR A 122 -51.23 -28.95 -5.78
N PRO A 123 -51.95 -28.76 -6.90
CA PRO A 123 -52.24 -27.43 -7.45
C PRO A 123 -53.06 -26.59 -6.47
N GLY A 124 -52.56 -25.39 -6.16
CA GLY A 124 -53.19 -24.48 -5.20
C GLY A 124 -53.03 -24.83 -3.72
N ASP A 125 -52.37 -25.96 -3.41
CA ASP A 125 -52.06 -26.35 -2.03
C ASP A 125 -50.63 -25.96 -1.65
N VAL A 126 -49.59 -26.41 -2.37
CA VAL A 126 -48.19 -26.13 -1.99
C VAL A 126 -47.70 -24.73 -2.42
N ALA A 127 -48.41 -24.11 -3.36
CA ALA A 127 -48.19 -22.74 -3.77
C ALA A 127 -49.52 -22.04 -4.08
N TRP A 128 -49.56 -20.74 -3.85
CA TRP A 128 -50.73 -19.90 -4.04
C TRP A 128 -50.51 -18.87 -5.14
N LEU A 129 -51.48 -18.76 -6.05
CA LEU A 129 -51.44 -17.76 -7.11
C LEU A 129 -51.74 -16.37 -6.54
N ASN A 130 -50.72 -15.50 -6.52
CA ASN A 130 -50.84 -14.09 -6.22
C ASN A 130 -51.38 -13.35 -7.45
N THR A 131 -52.48 -12.60 -7.26
CA THR A 131 -53.16 -11.83 -8.31
C THR A 131 -53.27 -10.35 -7.97
N ARG A 132 -52.47 -9.85 -7.02
CA ARG A 132 -52.55 -8.47 -6.53
C ARG A 132 -52.16 -7.42 -7.57
N LEU A 133 -51.36 -7.77 -8.57
CA LEU A 133 -51.05 -6.89 -9.69
C LEU A 133 -51.89 -7.27 -10.92
N PRO A 134 -52.77 -6.37 -11.41
CA PRO A 134 -53.54 -6.63 -12.62
C PRO A 134 -52.64 -6.97 -13.81
N GLY A 135 -52.86 -8.13 -14.42
CA GLY A 135 -52.08 -8.59 -15.58
C GLY A 135 -50.73 -9.25 -15.23
N GLN A 136 -50.38 -9.38 -13.94
CA GLN A 136 -49.19 -10.09 -13.49
C GLN A 136 -49.58 -11.04 -12.34
N ASN A 137 -49.63 -12.33 -12.66
CA ASN A 137 -49.89 -13.38 -11.67
C ASN A 137 -48.63 -14.21 -11.47
N TRP A 138 -48.36 -14.59 -10.23
CA TRP A 138 -47.27 -15.52 -9.92
C TRP A 138 -47.52 -16.31 -8.64
N TYR A 139 -46.85 -17.45 -8.52
CA TYR A 139 -47.00 -18.35 -7.39
C TYR A 139 -46.09 -17.97 -6.23
N LEU A 140 -46.63 -18.09 -5.02
CA LEU A 140 -45.93 -17.92 -3.75
C LEU A 140 -46.01 -19.21 -2.94
N PRO A 141 -44.94 -19.66 -2.26
CA PRO A 141 -44.98 -20.84 -1.41
C PRO A 141 -46.11 -20.80 -0.37
N ASN A 142 -46.85 -21.89 -0.23
CA ASN A 142 -47.69 -22.09 0.95
C ASN A 142 -46.90 -22.83 2.03
N TYR A 143 -46.14 -22.10 2.83
CA TYR A 143 -45.33 -22.63 3.95
C TYR A 143 -46.14 -23.41 5.01
N TRP A 144 -47.47 -23.30 4.99
CA TRP A 144 -48.38 -23.97 5.92
C TRP A 144 -49.10 -25.18 5.31
N SER A 145 -48.77 -25.58 4.07
CA SER A 145 -49.27 -26.83 3.50
C SER A 145 -48.61 -28.02 4.19
N ASN A 146 -49.42 -29.01 4.57
CA ASN A 146 -48.90 -30.29 5.07
C ASN A 146 -48.14 -31.05 3.98
N ASN A 147 -48.58 -30.98 2.72
CA ASN A 147 -47.87 -31.66 1.63
C ASN A 147 -46.49 -31.03 1.42
N LEU A 148 -46.40 -29.69 1.41
CA LEU A 148 -45.12 -29.00 1.31
C LEU A 148 -44.19 -29.39 2.46
N ARG A 149 -44.69 -29.36 3.71
CA ARG A 149 -43.90 -29.67 4.90
C ARG A 149 -43.42 -31.12 4.94
N ASN A 150 -44.29 -32.07 4.59
CA ASN A 150 -43.93 -33.49 4.58
C ASN A 150 -42.80 -33.76 3.56
N HIS A 151 -42.97 -33.31 2.32
CA HIS A 151 -41.96 -33.53 1.28
C HIS A 151 -40.65 -32.77 1.55
N TYR A 152 -40.73 -31.59 2.17
CA TYR A 152 -39.50 -30.89 2.58
C TYR A 152 -38.80 -31.58 3.76
N GLU A 153 -39.55 -32.15 4.69
CA GLU A 153 -38.99 -32.98 5.76
C GLU A 153 -38.32 -34.24 5.20
N ASP A 154 -38.90 -34.88 4.18
CA ASP A 154 -38.28 -35.99 3.46
C ASP A 154 -36.97 -35.55 2.79
N PHE A 155 -36.97 -34.43 2.06
CA PHE A 155 -35.77 -33.83 1.47
C PHE A 155 -34.65 -33.58 2.50
N ILE A 156 -34.97 -32.99 3.67
CA ILE A 156 -33.99 -32.76 4.74
C ILE A 156 -33.45 -34.10 5.28
N ASN A 157 -34.34 -35.07 5.48
CA ASN A 157 -33.97 -36.39 5.99
C ASN A 157 -33.06 -37.15 5.02
N ASP A 158 -33.36 -37.11 3.73
CA ASP A 158 -32.55 -37.73 2.69
C ASP A 158 -31.22 -37.01 2.51
N PHE A 159 -31.17 -35.68 2.60
CA PHE A 159 -29.90 -34.95 2.59
C PHE A 159 -29.00 -35.35 3.77
N ALA A 160 -29.56 -35.39 4.98
CA ALA A 160 -28.81 -35.82 6.16
C ALA A 160 -28.38 -37.29 6.06
N GLN A 161 -29.21 -38.15 5.45
CA GLN A 161 -28.85 -39.55 5.20
C GLN A 161 -27.72 -39.67 4.18
N TYR A 162 -27.78 -38.89 3.10
CA TYR A 162 -26.73 -38.80 2.10
C TYR A 162 -25.39 -38.40 2.72
N LEU A 163 -25.34 -37.37 3.58
CA LEU A 163 -24.09 -36.97 4.25
C LEU A 163 -23.56 -38.09 5.17
N LYS A 164 -24.44 -38.76 5.92
CA LYS A 164 -24.05 -39.90 6.77
C LYS A 164 -23.43 -41.04 5.95
N ASP A 165 -24.02 -41.34 4.80
CA ASP A 165 -23.56 -42.42 3.92
C ASP A 165 -22.29 -42.02 3.12
N ASN A 166 -21.98 -40.73 3.05
CA ASN A 166 -20.84 -40.17 2.34
C ASN A 166 -19.91 -39.38 3.30
N PRO A 167 -19.25 -40.04 4.26
CA PRO A 167 -18.47 -39.36 5.30
C PRO A 167 -17.32 -38.51 4.74
N ALA A 168 -16.72 -38.89 3.60
CA ALA A 168 -15.70 -38.08 2.94
C ALA A 168 -16.21 -36.71 2.47
N ILE A 169 -17.47 -36.66 2.03
CA ILE A 169 -18.14 -35.40 1.68
C ILE A 169 -18.53 -34.67 2.97
N ALA A 170 -19.13 -35.37 3.94
CA ALA A 170 -19.56 -34.77 5.19
C ALA A 170 -18.43 -34.07 5.96
N THR A 171 -17.20 -34.61 5.93
CA THR A 171 -16.04 -33.96 6.56
C THR A 171 -15.58 -32.68 5.87
N GLN A 172 -15.97 -32.47 4.60
CA GLN A 172 -15.68 -31.23 3.86
C GLN A 172 -16.81 -30.21 3.99
N VAL A 173 -17.99 -30.62 4.47
CA VAL A 173 -19.10 -29.71 4.75
C VAL A 173 -18.87 -29.03 6.08
N ALA A 174 -18.49 -27.77 6.03
CA ALA A 174 -18.23 -26.94 7.19
C ALA A 174 -19.49 -26.68 8.01
N TRP A 175 -20.60 -26.40 7.33
CA TRP A 175 -21.88 -26.06 7.93
C TRP A 175 -23.03 -26.09 6.90
N VAL A 176 -24.26 -26.15 7.40
CA VAL A 176 -25.49 -26.15 6.60
C VAL A 176 -26.36 -24.95 7.00
N SER A 177 -26.69 -24.08 6.05
CA SER A 177 -27.74 -23.06 6.20
C SER A 177 -29.10 -23.68 5.86
N MET A 178 -30.07 -23.49 6.77
CA MET A 178 -31.42 -24.01 6.57
C MET A 178 -32.16 -23.22 5.49
N GLY A 179 -32.91 -23.91 4.63
CA GLY A 179 -33.93 -23.25 3.83
C GLY A 179 -35.16 -22.95 4.68
N VAL A 180 -35.56 -21.67 4.72
CA VAL A 180 -36.75 -21.23 5.47
C VAL A 180 -37.71 -20.47 4.55
N GLY A 181 -37.46 -19.18 4.31
CA GLY A 181 -38.33 -18.33 3.52
C GLY A 181 -37.70 -17.88 2.22
N LEU A 182 -37.94 -16.61 1.89
CA LEU A 182 -37.38 -15.95 0.73
C LEU A 182 -35.85 -15.93 0.81
N GLU A 183 -35.20 -16.40 -0.25
CA GLU A 183 -33.76 -16.63 -0.37
C GLU A 183 -33.23 -17.53 0.76
N GLY A 184 -34.09 -18.35 1.37
CA GLY A 184 -33.77 -19.18 2.54
C GLY A 184 -33.71 -18.42 3.87
N GLU A 185 -34.05 -17.13 3.91
CA GLU A 185 -34.02 -16.30 5.13
C GLU A 185 -35.33 -16.33 5.93
N THR A 186 -35.33 -15.68 7.10
CA THR A 186 -36.46 -15.60 8.04
C THR A 186 -37.60 -14.66 7.64
N GLN A 187 -37.79 -14.35 6.35
CA GLN A 187 -38.96 -13.62 5.84
C GLN A 187 -39.70 -14.45 4.78
N PRO A 188 -41.04 -14.53 4.80
CA PRO A 188 -41.78 -15.29 3.79
C PRO A 188 -41.85 -14.55 2.44
N ALA A 189 -41.78 -13.22 2.49
CA ALA A 189 -41.78 -12.29 1.37
C ALA A 189 -41.19 -10.96 1.82
N CYS A 190 -40.59 -10.24 0.88
CA CYS A 190 -40.03 -8.93 1.15
C CYS A 190 -41.11 -7.83 1.17
N ARG A 191 -40.97 -6.89 2.11
CA ARG A 191 -41.83 -5.68 2.23
C ARG A 191 -41.06 -4.38 2.06
N TRP A 192 -39.83 -4.33 2.53
CA TRP A 192 -39.04 -3.11 2.67
C TRP A 192 -37.83 -3.16 1.76
N GLY A 193 -37.62 -2.10 0.96
CA GLY A 193 -36.45 -2.00 0.09
C GLY A 193 -36.44 -2.99 -1.08
N CYS A 194 -37.61 -3.44 -1.53
CA CYS A 194 -37.76 -4.35 -2.66
C CYS A 194 -38.92 -3.92 -3.58
N PRO A 195 -38.72 -2.82 -4.35
CA PRO A 195 -39.72 -2.29 -5.25
C PRO A 195 -40.27 -3.38 -6.19
N GLY A 196 -41.60 -3.57 -6.17
CA GLY A 196 -42.31 -4.51 -7.02
C GLY A 196 -42.55 -5.90 -6.40
N GLU A 197 -41.96 -6.20 -5.23
CA GLU A 197 -42.18 -7.47 -4.51
C GLU A 197 -43.09 -7.31 -3.28
N GLU A 198 -43.39 -6.07 -2.87
CA GLU A 198 -44.29 -5.78 -1.75
C GLU A 198 -45.69 -6.43 -1.87
N PRO A 199 -46.28 -6.58 -3.06
CA PRO A 199 -47.54 -7.32 -3.22
C PRO A 199 -47.49 -8.74 -2.65
N ASN A 200 -46.33 -9.40 -2.61
CA ASN A 200 -46.21 -10.74 -2.01
C ASN A 200 -46.46 -10.71 -0.51
N TRP A 201 -45.89 -9.72 0.15
CA TRP A 201 -46.09 -9.52 1.57
C TRP A 201 -47.55 -9.29 1.89
N TYR A 202 -48.20 -8.39 1.15
CA TYR A 202 -49.62 -8.11 1.37
C TYR A 202 -50.50 -9.31 1.03
N TYR A 203 -50.12 -10.12 0.05
CA TYR A 203 -50.85 -11.36 -0.25
C TYR A 203 -50.87 -12.31 0.95
N TYR A 204 -49.73 -12.54 1.60
CA TYR A 204 -49.70 -13.34 2.84
C TYR A 204 -50.49 -12.68 3.97
N ARG A 205 -50.26 -11.38 4.20
CA ARG A 205 -50.83 -10.61 5.31
C ARG A 205 -52.35 -10.47 5.21
N GLU A 206 -52.87 -10.07 4.06
CA GLU A 206 -54.24 -9.60 3.90
C GLU A 206 -55.11 -10.66 3.23
N ASP A 207 -54.66 -11.28 2.13
CA ASP A 207 -55.48 -12.25 1.40
C ASP A 207 -55.48 -13.64 2.05
N ARG A 208 -54.34 -14.01 2.66
CA ARG A 208 -54.15 -15.29 3.35
C ARG A 208 -54.21 -15.19 4.87
N ALA A 209 -54.43 -13.98 5.39
CA ALA A 209 -54.59 -13.66 6.80
C ALA A 209 -53.48 -14.18 7.73
N LYS A 210 -52.25 -14.32 7.21
CA LYS A 210 -51.10 -14.79 7.98
C LYS A 210 -50.54 -13.70 8.88
N ARG A 211 -50.03 -14.11 10.05
CA ARG A 211 -49.47 -13.24 11.08
C ARG A 211 -48.09 -13.72 11.53
N SER A 212 -47.41 -12.91 12.34
CA SER A 212 -46.10 -13.24 12.92
C SER A 212 -46.08 -14.59 13.63
N ALA A 213 -47.13 -14.90 14.40
CA ALA A 213 -47.22 -16.18 15.11
C ALA A 213 -47.23 -17.40 14.16
N ASP A 214 -47.92 -17.30 13.02
CA ASP A 214 -47.94 -18.35 12.00
C ASP A 214 -46.56 -18.53 11.34
N TRP A 215 -45.82 -17.43 11.18
CA TRP A 215 -44.50 -17.46 10.57
C TRP A 215 -43.43 -17.98 11.55
N ILE A 216 -43.42 -17.49 12.78
CA ILE A 216 -42.53 -17.97 13.85
C ILE A 216 -42.68 -19.48 14.03
N GLU A 217 -43.91 -20.00 14.01
CA GLU A 217 -44.15 -21.46 14.06
C GLU A 217 -43.43 -22.19 12.92
N PHE A 218 -43.51 -21.69 11.69
CA PHE A 218 -42.85 -22.33 10.56
C PHE A 218 -41.32 -22.26 10.65
N VAL A 219 -40.74 -21.11 11.04
CA VAL A 219 -39.29 -20.98 11.24
C VAL A 219 -38.80 -21.95 12.34
N ASN A 220 -39.57 -22.07 13.42
CA ASN A 220 -39.29 -23.00 14.52
C ASN A 220 -39.41 -24.46 14.04
N TRP A 221 -40.42 -24.78 13.25
CA TRP A 221 -40.58 -26.09 12.63
C TRP A 221 -39.35 -26.45 11.79
N CYS A 222 -38.87 -25.56 10.91
CA CYS A 222 -37.63 -25.80 10.14
C CYS A 222 -36.44 -26.08 11.06
N SER A 223 -36.23 -25.25 12.09
CA SER A 223 -35.14 -25.40 13.06
C SER A 223 -35.16 -26.77 13.73
N LEU A 224 -36.34 -27.24 14.14
CA LEU A 224 -36.53 -28.54 14.75
C LEU A 224 -36.24 -29.68 13.76
N LYS A 225 -36.77 -29.61 12.53
CA LYS A 225 -36.62 -30.69 11.53
C LYS A 225 -35.19 -30.89 11.08
N TYR A 226 -34.48 -29.81 10.75
CA TYR A 226 -33.06 -29.88 10.43
C TYR A 226 -32.24 -30.48 11.58
N LYS A 227 -32.45 -29.99 12.81
CA LYS A 227 -31.71 -30.52 13.96
C LYS A 227 -31.99 -32.01 14.21
N GLN A 228 -33.25 -32.43 14.15
CA GLN A 228 -33.65 -33.83 14.33
C GLN A 228 -33.05 -34.73 13.25
N ALA A 229 -33.10 -34.31 11.97
CA ALA A 229 -32.59 -35.09 10.85
C ALA A 229 -31.09 -35.39 10.98
N PHE A 230 -30.28 -34.38 11.35
CA PHE A 230 -28.84 -34.54 11.53
C PHE A 230 -28.49 -35.30 12.81
N SER A 231 -29.11 -34.93 13.94
CA SER A 231 -28.78 -35.52 15.25
C SER A 231 -29.16 -37.00 15.33
N SER A 232 -30.31 -37.40 14.76
CA SER A 232 -30.73 -38.82 14.69
C SER A 232 -29.78 -39.69 13.85
N ARG A 233 -28.98 -39.05 12.99
CA ARG A 233 -28.00 -39.70 12.11
C ARG A 233 -26.57 -39.64 12.65
N GLY A 234 -26.35 -39.04 13.82
CA GLY A 234 -25.04 -38.89 14.43
C GLY A 234 -24.17 -37.83 13.75
N LEU A 235 -24.76 -36.94 12.95
CA LEU A 235 -24.06 -35.83 12.32
C LEU A 235 -23.98 -34.65 13.29
N ASN A 236 -22.76 -34.13 13.47
CA ASN A 236 -22.49 -32.96 14.30
C ASN A 236 -22.24 -31.71 13.45
N THR A 237 -22.53 -31.74 12.15
CA THR A 237 -22.38 -30.58 11.26
C THR A 237 -23.15 -29.39 11.83
N PRO A 238 -22.50 -28.20 11.99
CA PRO A 238 -23.20 -26.99 12.37
C PRO A 238 -24.34 -26.68 11.42
N ILE A 239 -25.50 -26.33 11.97
CA ILE A 239 -26.68 -25.91 11.22
C ILE A 239 -26.96 -24.46 11.59
N PHE A 240 -27.17 -23.59 10.61
CA PHE A 240 -27.43 -22.17 10.80
C PHE A 240 -28.85 -21.77 10.38
N LEU A 241 -29.50 -20.97 11.23
CA LEU A 241 -30.65 -20.18 10.84
C LEU A 241 -30.15 -18.85 10.24
N ASP A 242 -30.47 -18.61 8.97
CA ASP A 242 -30.18 -17.35 8.28
C ASP A 242 -31.19 -16.26 8.68
N ILE A 243 -30.82 -15.50 9.71
CA ILE A 243 -31.59 -14.38 10.25
C ILE A 243 -31.52 -13.20 9.28
N GLY A 244 -32.63 -12.94 8.60
CA GLY A 244 -32.82 -11.82 7.70
C GLY A 244 -33.88 -10.82 8.22
N PRO A 245 -34.58 -10.12 7.31
CA PRO A 245 -35.77 -9.37 7.67
C PRO A 245 -36.87 -10.28 8.26
N THR A 246 -37.82 -9.65 8.93
CA THR A 246 -38.95 -10.32 9.63
C THR A 246 -40.24 -10.18 8.82
N PHE A 247 -41.25 -11.03 9.06
CA PHE A 247 -42.52 -10.93 8.34
C PHE A 247 -43.26 -9.63 8.66
N GLU A 248 -43.80 -9.43 9.86
CA GLU A 248 -44.66 -8.26 10.13
C GLU A 248 -43.90 -7.06 10.71
N GLY A 249 -42.69 -7.30 11.22
CA GLY A 249 -41.79 -6.26 11.70
C GLY A 249 -41.59 -6.28 13.21
N GLY A 250 -40.33 -6.31 13.65
CA GLY A 250 -39.93 -6.02 15.03
C GLY A 250 -38.82 -6.92 15.56
N GLY A 251 -38.13 -6.46 16.62
CA GLY A 251 -37.14 -7.26 17.33
C GLY A 251 -37.69 -8.53 17.96
N ALA A 252 -38.95 -8.49 18.41
CA ALA A 252 -39.59 -9.62 19.09
C ALA A 252 -39.66 -10.87 18.19
N GLU A 253 -40.12 -10.73 16.94
CA GLU A 253 -40.21 -11.84 15.99
C GLU A 253 -38.83 -12.51 15.80
N ARG A 254 -37.79 -11.68 15.61
CA ARG A 254 -36.41 -12.16 15.48
C ARG A 254 -35.89 -12.84 16.74
N GLY A 255 -36.11 -12.24 17.89
CA GLY A 255 -35.69 -12.79 19.17
C GLY A 255 -36.35 -14.15 19.46
N GLU A 256 -37.64 -14.30 19.16
CA GLU A 256 -38.40 -15.52 19.42
C GLU A 256 -37.89 -16.72 18.60
N PHE A 257 -37.80 -16.60 17.27
CA PHE A 257 -37.31 -17.73 16.47
C PHE A 257 -35.82 -18.01 16.69
N SER A 258 -35.01 -16.98 17.02
CA SER A 258 -33.59 -17.16 17.29
C SER A 258 -33.39 -17.91 18.61
N SER A 259 -34.12 -17.52 19.65
CA SER A 259 -34.10 -18.20 20.96
C SER A 259 -34.55 -19.66 20.83
N TYR A 260 -35.57 -19.93 20.01
CA TYR A 260 -36.01 -21.29 19.74
C TYR A 260 -34.93 -22.10 19.00
N ALA A 261 -34.34 -21.56 17.93
CA ALA A 261 -33.25 -22.22 17.22
C ALA A 261 -32.07 -22.57 18.15
N VAL A 262 -31.65 -21.60 18.99
CA VAL A 262 -30.62 -21.81 20.02
C VAL A 262 -31.01 -22.92 21.00
N SER A 263 -32.28 -22.98 21.43
CA SER A 263 -32.76 -24.05 22.33
C SER A 263 -32.66 -25.46 21.72
N GLN A 264 -32.63 -25.56 20.39
CA GLN A 264 -32.39 -26.80 19.66
C GLN A 264 -30.89 -27.05 19.39
N GLY A 265 -30.00 -26.10 19.73
CA GLY A 265 -28.59 -26.14 19.38
C GLY A 265 -28.34 -25.91 17.89
N VAL A 266 -29.17 -25.06 17.26
CA VAL A 266 -28.96 -24.50 15.92
C VAL A 266 -28.22 -23.17 16.07
N GLY A 267 -27.19 -22.97 15.26
CA GLY A 267 -26.41 -21.74 15.20
C GLY A 267 -27.16 -20.60 14.52
N LEU A 268 -26.68 -19.37 14.69
CA LEU A 268 -27.32 -18.18 14.14
C LEU A 268 -26.41 -17.51 13.10
N ARG A 269 -26.93 -17.26 11.90
CA ARG A 269 -26.22 -16.53 10.85
C ARG A 269 -27.00 -15.28 10.53
N ASN A 270 -26.42 -14.10 10.75
CA ASN A 270 -27.12 -12.85 10.45
C ASN A 270 -26.76 -12.37 9.04
N ASN A 271 -27.81 -12.21 8.22
CA ASN A 271 -27.65 -11.76 6.86
C ASN A 271 -27.77 -10.23 6.77
N GLY A 272 -26.66 -9.61 6.38
CA GLY A 272 -26.56 -8.19 6.17
C GLY A 272 -25.82 -7.45 7.30
N LEU A 273 -24.61 -7.92 7.61
CA LEU A 273 -23.68 -7.11 8.39
C LEU A 273 -23.36 -5.80 7.62
N LYS A 274 -23.42 -4.68 8.33
CA LYS A 274 -23.07 -3.34 7.84
C LYS A 274 -22.16 -2.66 8.86
N MET A 275 -21.45 -1.61 8.43
CA MET A 275 -20.69 -0.77 9.35
C MET A 275 -21.56 -0.08 10.38
N ASP A 276 -22.80 0.31 10.03
CA ASP A 276 -23.77 0.91 10.94
C ASP A 276 -25.19 0.54 10.49
N ARG A 277 -26.13 0.43 11.43
CA ARG A 277 -27.52 0.10 11.14
C ARG A 277 -28.47 0.97 11.95
N GLU A 278 -29.44 1.54 11.27
CA GLU A 278 -30.60 2.16 11.90
C GLU A 278 -31.40 1.06 12.63
N ASN A 279 -31.47 1.15 13.98
CA ASN A 279 -32.02 0.18 14.92
C ASN A 279 -31.12 -1.07 15.17
N GLY A 280 -30.30 -1.01 16.23
CA GLY A 280 -29.39 -2.09 16.69
C GLY A 280 -30.04 -3.44 17.06
N VAL A 281 -31.36 -3.51 17.09
CA VAL A 281 -32.17 -4.72 17.38
C VAL A 281 -31.93 -5.87 16.38
N ILE A 282 -31.25 -5.61 15.27
CA ILE A 282 -30.91 -6.64 14.27
C ILE A 282 -29.78 -7.56 14.73
N TYR A 283 -28.85 -7.07 15.55
CA TYR A 283 -27.71 -7.84 16.03
C TYR A 283 -27.90 -8.40 17.45
N GLU A 284 -29.00 -8.05 18.11
CA GLU A 284 -29.33 -8.50 19.47
C GLU A 284 -29.25 -10.03 19.66
N PRO A 285 -29.81 -10.89 18.78
CA PRO A 285 -29.67 -12.34 18.95
C PRO A 285 -28.22 -12.83 18.91
N MET A 286 -27.37 -12.18 18.11
CA MET A 286 -25.95 -12.52 18.02
C MET A 286 -25.25 -12.19 19.34
N LEU A 287 -25.52 -11.01 19.90
CA LEU A 287 -25.00 -10.59 21.21
C LEU A 287 -25.47 -11.49 22.37
N GLN A 288 -26.72 -11.94 22.33
CA GLN A 288 -27.29 -12.79 23.38
C GLN A 288 -26.76 -14.22 23.34
N HIS A 289 -26.42 -14.74 22.16
CA HIS A 289 -26.18 -16.18 21.97
C HIS A 289 -24.80 -16.54 21.40
N TRP A 290 -23.91 -15.57 21.14
CA TRP A 290 -22.59 -15.84 20.57
C TRP A 290 -21.78 -16.87 21.36
N ASN A 291 -21.96 -16.96 22.68
CA ASN A 291 -21.22 -17.89 23.53
C ASN A 291 -21.99 -19.21 23.80
N SER A 292 -23.14 -19.41 23.17
CA SER A 292 -24.02 -20.57 23.38
C SER A 292 -24.07 -21.52 22.18
N VAL A 293 -24.03 -20.97 20.97
CA VAL A 293 -24.08 -21.71 19.70
C VAL A 293 -23.13 -21.05 18.70
N PRO A 294 -22.78 -21.73 17.59
CA PRO A 294 -22.01 -21.09 16.52
C PRO A 294 -22.73 -19.87 15.97
N THR A 295 -22.00 -18.81 15.66
CA THR A 295 -22.54 -17.61 15.02
C THR A 295 -21.79 -17.24 13.74
N ALA A 296 -22.50 -16.68 12.77
CA ALA A 296 -21.91 -16.28 11.49
C ALA A 296 -22.52 -14.98 10.93
N TRP A 297 -21.81 -14.35 10.00
CA TRP A 297 -22.27 -13.15 9.28
C TRP A 297 -22.36 -13.39 7.78
N GLU A 298 -23.21 -12.63 7.09
CA GLU A 298 -23.16 -12.44 5.64
C GLU A 298 -23.06 -10.95 5.31
N THR A 299 -22.18 -10.58 4.38
CA THR A 299 -21.99 -9.19 3.92
C THR A 299 -21.44 -9.08 2.51
N TYR A 300 -21.41 -7.86 1.97
CA TYR A 300 -21.19 -7.56 0.56
C TYR A 300 -20.32 -6.32 0.36
N GLY A 301 -19.51 -6.30 -0.70
CA GLY A 301 -18.68 -5.16 -1.12
C GLY A 301 -19.36 -4.24 -2.12
N THR A 302 -20.69 -4.23 -2.17
CA THR A 302 -21.49 -3.48 -3.15
C THR A 302 -22.03 -2.16 -2.58
N PRO A 303 -22.40 -1.18 -3.43
CA PRO A 303 -22.92 0.11 -2.98
C PRO A 303 -24.06 -0.03 -1.95
N GLY A 304 -23.96 0.71 -0.84
CA GLY A 304 -24.91 0.64 0.27
C GLY A 304 -24.64 -0.48 1.29
N TRP A 305 -23.54 -1.22 1.12
CA TRP A 305 -23.00 -2.22 2.06
C TRP A 305 -21.60 -1.82 2.56
N LEU A 306 -20.57 -2.64 2.31
CA LEU A 306 -19.18 -2.36 2.66
C LEU A 306 -18.42 -1.88 1.42
N ASP A 307 -18.86 -0.74 0.88
CA ASP A 307 -18.45 -0.19 -0.42
C ASP A 307 -17.17 0.67 -0.39
N SER A 308 -16.45 0.66 0.73
CA SER A 308 -15.18 1.36 0.88
C SER A 308 -14.30 0.69 1.93
N ARG A 309 -12.98 0.92 1.88
CA ARG A 309 -12.05 0.42 2.91
C ARG A 309 -12.49 0.75 4.33
N ALA A 310 -12.97 1.97 4.57
CA ALA A 310 -13.48 2.39 5.88
C ALA A 310 -14.71 1.58 6.28
N ALA A 311 -15.68 1.42 5.36
CA ALA A 311 -16.87 0.61 5.60
C ALA A 311 -16.51 -0.87 5.85
N VAL A 312 -15.57 -1.43 5.09
CA VAL A 312 -15.04 -2.80 5.30
C VAL A 312 -14.41 -2.93 6.68
N PHE A 313 -13.50 -2.02 7.06
CA PHE A 313 -12.88 -2.02 8.39
C PHE A 313 -13.95 -2.02 9.48
N TRP A 314 -14.88 -1.07 9.46
CA TRP A 314 -15.88 -0.93 10.52
C TRP A 314 -16.92 -2.06 10.51
N GLY A 315 -17.36 -2.51 9.34
CA GLY A 315 -18.24 -3.66 9.22
C GLY A 315 -17.62 -4.91 9.86
N LEU A 316 -16.35 -5.19 9.56
CA LEU A 316 -15.63 -6.33 10.14
C LEU A 316 -15.41 -6.15 11.65
N MET A 317 -15.03 -4.97 12.14
CA MET A 317 -14.88 -4.73 13.58
C MET A 317 -16.20 -4.88 14.34
N VAL A 318 -17.30 -4.33 13.80
CA VAL A 318 -18.65 -4.48 14.38
C VAL A 318 -19.02 -5.95 14.43
N GLY A 319 -18.82 -6.69 13.33
CA GLY A 319 -19.12 -8.12 13.26
C GLY A 319 -18.29 -8.94 14.24
N LEU A 320 -16.97 -8.71 14.29
CA LEU A 320 -16.06 -9.43 15.17
C LEU A 320 -16.34 -9.17 16.65
N ALA A 321 -16.75 -7.96 17.03
CA ALA A 321 -17.11 -7.63 18.42
C ALA A 321 -18.29 -8.46 18.97
N LYS A 322 -19.00 -9.21 18.10
CA LYS A 322 -20.04 -10.18 18.47
C LYS A 322 -19.52 -11.62 18.48
N HIS A 323 -18.20 -11.80 18.42
CA HIS A 323 -17.48 -13.07 18.48
C HIS A 323 -18.01 -14.15 17.52
N PRO A 324 -18.11 -13.89 16.21
CA PRO A 324 -18.56 -14.86 15.23
C PRO A 324 -17.54 -15.98 15.05
N ASP A 325 -18.02 -17.15 14.63
CA ASP A 325 -17.19 -18.26 14.19
C ASP A 325 -16.81 -18.12 12.71
N ASN A 326 -17.71 -17.56 11.90
CA ASN A 326 -17.52 -17.40 10.45
C ASN A 326 -18.02 -16.05 9.93
N PHE A 327 -17.43 -15.59 8.82
CA PHE A 327 -18.09 -14.63 7.93
C PHE A 327 -18.30 -15.26 6.57
N THR A 328 -19.37 -14.85 5.91
CA THR A 328 -19.57 -15.03 4.49
C THR A 328 -19.46 -13.66 3.82
N VAL A 329 -18.54 -13.55 2.87
CA VAL A 329 -18.25 -12.33 2.11
C VAL A 329 -18.44 -12.61 0.63
N ASP A 330 -18.78 -11.60 -0.16
CA ASP A 330 -18.86 -11.77 -1.61
C ASP A 330 -17.47 -11.77 -2.28
N ARG A 331 -17.47 -12.17 -3.55
CA ARG A 331 -16.27 -12.17 -4.39
C ARG A 331 -15.67 -10.78 -4.63
N ILE A 332 -16.46 -9.71 -4.47
CA ILE A 332 -15.96 -8.34 -4.63
C ILE A 332 -15.00 -8.04 -3.47
N LEU A 333 -15.43 -8.28 -2.23
CA LEU A 333 -14.57 -8.06 -1.06
C LEU A 333 -13.28 -8.86 -1.13
N VAL A 334 -13.38 -10.14 -1.46
CA VAL A 334 -12.23 -11.06 -1.51
C VAL A 334 -11.34 -10.79 -2.71
N GLY A 335 -11.91 -10.32 -3.82
CA GLY A 335 -11.18 -10.00 -5.04
C GLY A 335 -10.47 -8.66 -5.01
N THR A 336 -10.77 -7.75 -4.07
CA THR A 336 -10.12 -6.43 -3.97
C THR A 336 -8.85 -6.50 -3.12
N GLU A 337 -7.67 -6.28 -3.72
CA GLU A 337 -6.36 -6.38 -3.05
C GLU A 337 -6.21 -5.43 -1.86
N ASP A 338 -6.77 -4.22 -1.95
CA ASP A 338 -6.76 -3.24 -0.85
C ASP A 338 -7.43 -3.82 0.42
N TYR A 339 -8.45 -4.67 0.30
CA TYR A 339 -9.21 -5.19 1.44
C TYR A 339 -8.58 -6.43 2.10
N LEU A 340 -7.61 -7.07 1.47
CA LEU A 340 -7.03 -8.33 1.96
C LEU A 340 -6.45 -8.27 3.38
N PRO A 341 -5.72 -7.21 3.80
CA PRO A 341 -5.23 -7.10 5.17
C PRO A 341 -6.35 -7.05 6.22
N LEU A 342 -7.50 -6.45 5.87
CA LEU A 342 -8.67 -6.36 6.75
C LEU A 342 -9.38 -7.72 6.86
N LEU A 343 -9.48 -8.43 5.73
CA LEU A 343 -10.05 -9.77 5.69
C LEU A 343 -9.17 -10.78 6.43
N GLN A 344 -7.84 -10.70 6.31
CA GLN A 344 -6.91 -11.53 7.08
C GLN A 344 -7.11 -11.30 8.58
N PHE A 345 -7.21 -10.05 9.02
CA PHE A 345 -7.51 -9.75 10.42
C PHE A 345 -8.83 -10.40 10.87
N ALA A 346 -9.89 -10.31 10.07
CA ALA A 346 -11.15 -10.96 10.40
C ALA A 346 -11.04 -12.48 10.44
N ALA A 347 -10.28 -13.10 9.54
CA ALA A 347 -10.03 -14.54 9.54
C ALA A 347 -9.31 -15.00 10.82
N ASP A 348 -8.26 -14.27 11.25
CA ASP A 348 -7.46 -14.58 12.44
C ASP A 348 -8.25 -14.49 13.74
N TYR A 349 -9.28 -13.63 13.76
CA TYR A 349 -10.15 -13.37 14.90
C TYR A 349 -11.50 -14.10 14.87
N SER A 350 -11.77 -14.87 13.81
CA SER A 350 -13.00 -15.67 13.69
C SER A 350 -12.90 -16.96 14.50
N GLY A 351 -13.93 -17.26 15.31
CA GLY A 351 -14.04 -18.50 16.07
C GLY A 351 -12.95 -18.70 17.14
N VAL A 352 -12.32 -17.61 17.59
CA VAL A 352 -11.34 -17.65 18.68
C VAL A 352 -12.01 -17.53 20.04
N THR A 353 -11.23 -17.84 21.07
CA THR A 353 -11.56 -17.79 22.50
C THR A 353 -10.43 -17.03 23.22
N LEU A 354 -10.65 -16.62 24.46
CA LEU A 354 -9.60 -16.01 25.30
C LEU A 354 -8.32 -16.86 25.40
N ALA A 355 -8.42 -18.19 25.23
CA ALA A 355 -7.30 -19.11 25.31
C ALA A 355 -6.42 -19.15 24.04
N ASN A 356 -6.99 -18.88 22.86
CA ASN A 356 -6.31 -19.03 21.57
C ASN A 356 -6.38 -17.79 20.67
N THR A 357 -6.93 -16.69 21.17
CA THR A 357 -7.00 -15.44 20.42
C THR A 357 -5.61 -14.83 20.21
N PRO A 358 -5.31 -14.28 19.01
CA PRO A 358 -4.06 -13.57 18.76
C PRO A 358 -3.84 -12.37 19.70
N GLY A 359 -4.92 -11.76 20.18
CA GLY A 359 -4.91 -10.52 20.95
C GLY A 359 -6.30 -10.15 21.45
N VAL A 360 -6.41 -9.04 22.15
CA VAL A 360 -7.68 -8.42 22.52
C VAL A 360 -7.66 -6.97 22.06
N TRP A 361 -8.78 -6.44 21.59
CA TRP A 361 -8.79 -5.12 20.96
C TRP A 361 -10.10 -4.39 21.14
N VAL A 362 -10.04 -3.07 20.97
CA VAL A 362 -11.22 -2.20 20.90
C VAL A 362 -11.06 -1.22 19.74
N ALA A 363 -12.09 -1.16 18.90
CA ALA A 363 -12.23 -0.16 17.85
C ALA A 363 -13.16 0.95 18.34
N LEU A 364 -12.63 2.16 18.42
CA LEU A 364 -13.21 3.29 19.13
C LEU A 364 -14.07 4.15 18.20
N ARG A 365 -15.38 4.16 18.44
CA ARG A 365 -16.38 4.89 17.66
C ARG A 365 -17.70 5.04 18.40
N ASP A 366 -18.65 5.73 17.78
CA ASP A 366 -20.07 5.64 18.08
C ASP A 366 -20.87 5.44 16.78
N THR A 367 -22.15 5.09 16.91
CA THR A 367 -23.09 5.05 15.78
C THR A 367 -23.34 6.46 15.23
N GLU A 368 -23.46 6.58 13.91
CA GLU A 368 -23.95 7.79 13.22
C GLU A 368 -25.48 7.77 13.10
N GLN A 369 -26.09 6.60 13.21
CA GLN A 369 -27.53 6.42 13.14
C GLN A 369 -28.20 6.81 14.47
N ALA A 370 -29.32 7.53 14.40
CA ALA A 370 -30.07 8.04 15.55
C ALA A 370 -30.58 6.95 16.53
N ALA A 371 -30.56 5.67 16.11
CA ALA A 371 -30.91 4.50 16.91
C ALA A 371 -29.95 3.31 16.67
N GLY A 372 -28.71 3.59 16.23
CA GLY A 372 -27.72 2.53 16.02
C GLY A 372 -27.04 2.10 17.33
N GLU A 373 -26.07 1.20 17.21
CA GLU A 373 -25.37 0.65 18.37
C GLU A 373 -24.46 1.69 19.00
N SER A 374 -24.81 2.14 20.20
CA SER A 374 -23.98 3.07 20.97
C SER A 374 -22.72 2.39 21.50
N GLY A 375 -21.59 3.10 21.44
CA GLY A 375 -20.32 2.67 22.05
C GLY A 375 -19.32 1.97 21.11
N ASN A 376 -18.23 1.49 21.70
CA ASN A 376 -17.07 0.97 20.97
C ASN A 376 -17.22 -0.52 20.60
N SER A 377 -16.67 -0.93 19.46
CA SER A 377 -16.61 -2.34 19.06
C SER A 377 -15.49 -3.03 19.84
N SER A 378 -15.86 -3.83 20.84
CA SER A 378 -14.95 -4.40 21.83
C SER A 378 -14.79 -5.90 21.62
N PHE A 379 -13.56 -6.39 21.70
CA PHE A 379 -13.20 -7.80 21.59
C PHE A 379 -12.29 -8.18 22.75
N TRP A 380 -12.91 -8.47 23.91
CA TRP A 380 -12.25 -8.71 25.21
C TRP A 380 -11.31 -7.59 25.70
N LEU A 381 -11.41 -6.40 25.11
CA LEU A 381 -10.83 -5.16 25.59
C LEU A 381 -11.94 -4.11 25.55
N THR A 382 -12.21 -3.48 26.67
CA THR A 382 -13.28 -2.49 26.80
C THR A 382 -12.69 -1.13 27.07
N GLN A 383 -13.08 -0.11 26.31
CA GLN A 383 -12.84 1.26 26.74
C GLN A 383 -13.91 1.65 27.78
N LYS A 384 -13.46 2.19 28.91
CA LYS A 384 -14.33 2.63 30.01
C LYS A 384 -14.44 4.15 29.99
N GLU A 385 -15.68 4.62 30.03
CA GLU A 385 -15.99 6.02 30.27
C GLU A 385 -15.81 6.38 31.76
N GLY A 386 -15.49 7.64 32.06
CA GLY A 386 -15.35 8.13 33.44
C GLY A 386 -16.65 8.64 34.06
N ASP A 387 -16.72 8.73 35.39
CA ASP A 387 -17.93 9.11 36.15
C ASP A 387 -18.40 10.56 35.94
N SER A 388 -17.62 11.46 35.32
CA SER A 388 -17.98 12.87 35.18
C SER A 388 -17.67 13.54 33.83
N ALA A 389 -17.01 12.86 32.89
CA ALA A 389 -16.77 13.37 31.55
C ALA A 389 -16.44 12.23 30.57
N TYR A 390 -17.03 12.29 29.38
CA TYR A 390 -17.00 11.23 28.36
C TYR A 390 -15.97 11.53 27.27
N THR A 391 -15.33 10.49 26.75
CA THR A 391 -14.57 10.63 25.50
C THR A 391 -15.54 10.95 24.37
N GLN A 392 -15.19 11.94 23.55
CA GLN A 392 -16.11 12.43 22.51
C GLN A 392 -15.97 11.57 21.26
N ALA A 393 -17.08 11.11 20.73
CA ALA A 393 -17.09 10.48 19.41
C ALA A 393 -16.80 11.52 18.34
N VAL A 394 -15.85 11.23 17.46
CA VAL A 394 -15.49 12.11 16.34
C VAL A 394 -15.56 11.32 15.06
N PHE A 395 -16.35 11.85 14.14
CA PHE A 395 -16.54 11.33 12.80
C PHE A 395 -15.60 12.07 11.84
N ASN A 396 -15.12 11.39 10.80
CA ASN A 396 -14.28 11.98 9.75
C ASN A 396 -12.96 12.61 10.24
N THR A 397 -12.29 11.99 11.22
CA THR A 397 -10.96 12.44 11.65
C THR A 397 -9.93 12.17 10.55
N GLY A 398 -9.15 13.19 10.17
CA GLY A 398 -8.27 13.14 8.99
C GLY A 398 -9.03 13.31 7.67
N ALA A 399 -9.77 14.42 7.51
CA ALA A 399 -10.63 14.70 6.36
C ALA A 399 -9.87 15.03 5.05
N ASP A 400 -8.54 15.09 5.08
CA ASP A 400 -7.75 15.36 3.89
C ASP A 400 -7.81 14.21 2.88
N ARG A 401 -7.82 14.54 1.59
CA ARG A 401 -7.91 13.59 0.47
C ARG A 401 -6.83 13.91 -0.54
N ARG A 402 -5.79 13.09 -0.57
CA ARG A 402 -4.65 13.26 -1.48
C ARG A 402 -3.91 11.94 -1.70
N TYR A 403 -3.10 11.88 -2.73
CA TYR A 403 -2.03 10.90 -2.82
C TYR A 403 -0.73 11.50 -2.33
N VAL A 404 0.07 10.66 -1.70
CA VAL A 404 1.37 11.00 -1.17
C VAL A 404 2.36 9.95 -1.64
N PHE A 405 3.52 10.41 -2.10
CA PHE A 405 4.64 9.56 -2.47
C PHE A 405 5.87 10.08 -1.74
N ASP A 406 6.44 9.28 -0.84
CA ASP A 406 7.75 9.58 -0.30
C ASP A 406 8.78 9.31 -1.39
N VAL A 407 9.40 10.38 -1.84
CA VAL A 407 10.28 10.40 -3.01
C VAL A 407 11.50 11.26 -2.70
N PRO A 408 12.66 10.99 -3.29
CA PRO A 408 13.82 11.85 -3.14
C PRO A 408 13.55 13.27 -3.65
N ASN A 409 14.24 14.27 -3.13
CA ASN A 409 14.09 15.63 -3.63
C ASN A 409 14.50 15.72 -5.11
N GLY A 410 13.71 16.42 -5.91
CA GLY A 410 13.97 16.55 -7.34
C GLY A 410 12.72 16.86 -8.15
N THR A 411 12.89 16.93 -9.46
CA THR A 411 11.80 17.20 -10.39
C THR A 411 11.14 15.91 -10.84
N TYR A 412 9.84 15.80 -10.63
CA TYR A 412 9.01 14.66 -11.00
C TYR A 412 8.09 15.02 -12.15
N GLU A 413 7.94 14.09 -13.08
CA GLU A 413 6.83 14.01 -14.01
C GLU A 413 5.70 13.21 -13.35
N VAL A 414 4.52 13.82 -13.28
CA VAL A 414 3.31 13.23 -12.71
C VAL A 414 2.26 13.10 -13.82
N GLU A 415 1.99 11.87 -14.21
CA GLU A 415 0.92 11.51 -15.13
C GLU A 415 -0.32 11.08 -14.34
N LEU A 416 -1.41 11.82 -14.53
CA LEU A 416 -2.72 11.53 -13.97
C LEU A 416 -3.64 11.04 -15.07
N HIS A 417 -4.15 9.82 -14.90
CA HIS A 417 -5.01 9.13 -15.84
C HIS A 417 -6.45 9.20 -15.36
N PHE A 418 -7.37 9.53 -16.27
CA PHE A 418 -8.78 9.71 -15.96
C PHE A 418 -9.68 9.10 -17.04
N ALA A 419 -10.89 8.73 -16.64
CA ALA A 419 -12.05 8.50 -17.51
C ALA A 419 -13.32 8.81 -16.71
N GLU A 420 -14.39 9.33 -17.31
CA GLU A 420 -15.69 9.40 -16.61
C GLU A 420 -16.48 8.12 -16.89
N ILE A 421 -16.62 7.25 -15.89
CA ILE A 421 -17.26 5.92 -16.01
C ILE A 421 -18.57 5.79 -15.22
N TYR A 422 -18.92 6.81 -14.43
CA TYR A 422 -20.14 6.81 -13.60
C TYR A 422 -21.24 7.68 -14.22
N HIS A 423 -20.92 8.93 -14.56
CA HIS A 423 -21.90 9.88 -15.08
C HIS A 423 -22.05 9.77 -16.61
N SER A 424 -23.26 10.08 -17.09
CA SER A 424 -23.56 10.17 -18.52
C SER A 424 -23.37 11.58 -19.10
N THR A 425 -23.07 12.56 -18.25
CA THR A 425 -22.85 13.98 -18.56
C THR A 425 -21.63 14.51 -17.81
N SER A 426 -21.16 15.71 -18.17
CA SER A 426 -20.09 16.39 -17.40
C SER A 426 -20.64 16.88 -16.06
N GLU A 427 -20.28 16.19 -14.98
CA GLU A 427 -20.69 16.51 -13.60
C GLU A 427 -19.48 16.80 -12.70
N ARG A 428 -18.25 16.55 -13.15
CA ARG A 428 -17.01 16.69 -12.36
C ARG A 428 -16.11 17.78 -12.95
N ILE A 429 -16.06 18.92 -12.27
CA ILE A 429 -15.12 20.02 -12.54
C ILE A 429 -14.27 20.21 -11.28
N PHE A 430 -12.95 20.21 -11.43
CA PHE A 430 -12.06 20.21 -10.27
C PHE A 430 -10.68 20.80 -10.54
N ASP A 431 -10.02 21.22 -9.48
CA ASP A 431 -8.63 21.64 -9.52
C ASP A 431 -7.70 20.46 -9.31
N ILE A 432 -6.60 20.44 -10.05
CA ILE A 432 -5.47 19.53 -9.84
C ILE A 432 -4.36 20.32 -9.17
N LEU A 433 -3.95 19.88 -7.99
CA LEU A 433 -2.87 20.49 -7.23
C LEU A 433 -1.70 19.51 -7.07
N LEU A 434 -0.48 20.00 -7.30
CA LEU A 434 0.77 19.32 -6.96
C LEU A 434 1.59 20.20 -6.02
N GLU A 435 2.05 19.64 -4.90
CA GLU A 435 2.73 20.38 -3.81
C GLU A 435 1.95 21.61 -3.35
N GLY A 436 0.63 21.45 -3.19
CA GLY A 436 -0.29 22.52 -2.81
C GLY A 436 -0.47 23.64 -3.86
N GLN A 437 0.10 23.52 -5.06
CA GLN A 437 -0.06 24.50 -6.14
C GLN A 437 -1.01 23.98 -7.22
N ILE A 438 -1.96 24.80 -7.65
CA ILE A 438 -2.87 24.48 -8.77
C ILE A 438 -2.06 24.38 -10.06
N VAL A 439 -2.04 23.19 -10.66
CA VAL A 439 -1.40 22.91 -11.96
C VAL A 439 -2.42 22.78 -13.10
N ALA A 440 -3.68 22.53 -12.77
CA ALA A 440 -4.82 22.70 -13.66
C ALA A 440 -6.00 23.24 -12.85
N ASP A 441 -6.44 24.44 -13.20
CA ASP A 441 -7.60 25.11 -12.63
C ASP A 441 -8.84 24.69 -13.43
N ASN A 442 -9.97 24.42 -12.76
CA ASN A 442 -11.26 24.17 -13.42
C ASN A 442 -11.24 23.06 -14.48
N PHE A 443 -10.56 21.94 -14.19
CA PHE A 443 -10.45 20.81 -15.10
C PHE A 443 -11.81 20.11 -15.27
N ASP A 444 -12.44 20.32 -16.43
CA ASP A 444 -13.61 19.55 -16.89
C ASP A 444 -13.14 18.25 -17.54
N LEU A 445 -13.33 17.13 -16.83
CA LEU A 445 -12.89 15.81 -17.26
C LEU A 445 -13.53 15.37 -18.57
N VAL A 446 -14.85 15.51 -18.70
CA VAL A 446 -15.59 15.02 -19.88
C VAL A 446 -15.23 15.84 -21.12
N ALA A 447 -15.08 17.17 -20.97
CA ALA A 447 -14.62 18.03 -22.05
C ALA A 447 -13.18 17.67 -22.47
N ALA A 448 -12.30 17.44 -21.49
CA ALA A 448 -10.91 17.05 -21.72
C ALA A 448 -10.75 15.70 -22.44
N ALA A 449 -11.60 14.73 -22.13
CA ALA A 449 -11.59 13.39 -22.73
C ALA A 449 -12.34 13.32 -24.09
N GLY A 450 -13.14 14.34 -24.40
CA GLY A 450 -14.01 14.39 -25.58
C GLY A 450 -15.27 13.55 -25.44
N GLY A 451 -15.72 13.29 -24.20
CA GLY A 451 -16.90 12.49 -23.88
C GLY A 451 -16.70 11.56 -22.68
N VAL A 452 -17.79 10.94 -22.22
CA VAL A 452 -17.78 9.91 -21.16
C VAL A 452 -17.19 8.59 -21.70
N ARG A 453 -16.66 7.73 -20.81
CA ARG A 453 -15.99 6.46 -21.14
C ARG A 453 -14.86 6.60 -22.17
N ARG A 454 -14.11 7.69 -22.06
CA ARG A 454 -12.90 7.94 -22.85
C ARG A 454 -11.74 8.20 -21.90
N SER A 455 -10.60 7.57 -22.17
CA SER A 455 -9.38 7.84 -21.41
C SER A 455 -8.79 9.20 -21.76
N VAL A 456 -8.23 9.87 -20.75
CA VAL A 456 -7.44 11.09 -20.90
C VAL A 456 -6.32 11.11 -19.88
N VAL A 457 -5.12 11.53 -20.32
CA VAL A 457 -3.95 11.69 -19.45
C VAL A 457 -3.60 13.17 -19.35
N ARG A 458 -3.17 13.59 -18.15
CA ARG A 458 -2.57 14.89 -17.90
C ARG A 458 -1.20 14.70 -17.28
N THR A 459 -0.19 15.30 -17.91
CA THR A 459 1.20 15.21 -17.48
C THR A 459 1.64 16.56 -16.97
N PHE A 460 2.19 16.58 -15.77
CA PHE A 460 2.69 17.79 -15.12
C PHE A 460 4.12 17.55 -14.65
N SER A 461 4.93 18.61 -14.61
CA SER A 461 6.27 18.57 -14.00
C SER A 461 6.27 19.37 -12.72
N LYS A 462 6.84 18.82 -11.65
CA LYS A 462 6.86 19.46 -10.34
C LYS A 462 8.15 19.16 -9.56
N ASN A 463 8.72 20.19 -8.94
CA ASN A 463 9.87 20.04 -8.05
C ASN A 463 9.41 19.73 -6.61
N VAL A 464 10.02 18.71 -6.01
CA VAL A 464 9.80 18.24 -4.64
C VAL A 464 11.05 18.57 -3.82
N SER A 465 10.88 19.12 -2.61
CA SER A 465 12.00 19.64 -1.80
C SER A 465 12.04 19.15 -0.35
N ASP A 466 11.00 18.45 0.10
CA ASP A 466 10.82 17.95 1.46
C ASP A 466 10.76 16.42 1.55
N GLY A 467 11.03 15.73 0.45
CA GLY A 467 11.02 14.28 0.34
C GLY A 467 9.62 13.69 0.09
N GLN A 468 8.62 14.51 -0.22
CA GLN A 468 7.25 14.07 -0.36
C GLN A 468 6.56 14.76 -1.55
N LEU A 469 6.10 13.97 -2.52
CA LEU A 469 5.24 14.46 -3.59
C LEU A 469 3.77 14.29 -3.19
N GLU A 470 3.01 15.37 -3.20
CA GLU A 470 1.58 15.40 -2.92
C GLU A 470 0.75 15.68 -4.19
N VAL A 471 -0.26 14.84 -4.42
CA VAL A 471 -1.28 15.04 -5.47
C VAL A 471 -2.64 15.23 -4.82
N ARG A 472 -3.24 16.41 -4.95
CA ARG A 472 -4.60 16.69 -4.45
C ARG A 472 -5.53 17.05 -5.60
N LEU A 473 -6.74 16.51 -5.57
CA LEU A 473 -7.82 16.88 -6.48
C LEU A 473 -8.94 17.50 -5.64
N THR A 474 -9.41 18.69 -6.01
CA THR A 474 -10.41 19.43 -5.21
C THR A 474 -11.59 19.84 -6.09
N PRO A 475 -12.84 19.50 -5.74
CA PRO A 475 -13.99 19.92 -6.55
C PRO A 475 -14.12 21.44 -6.58
N ASP A 476 -14.33 22.01 -7.77
CA ASP A 476 -14.71 23.42 -7.91
C ASP A 476 -16.23 23.55 -8.01
N TRP A 477 -16.86 23.72 -6.84
CA TRP A 477 -18.31 23.95 -6.73
C TRP A 477 -18.74 25.29 -7.36
N GLY A 478 -17.84 26.29 -7.41
CA GLY A 478 -18.11 27.60 -7.99
C GLY A 478 -18.18 27.58 -9.52
N ALA A 479 -17.41 26.69 -10.14
CA ALA A 479 -17.46 26.42 -11.57
C ALA A 479 -18.58 25.45 -12.00
N GLY A 480 -19.41 25.02 -11.06
CA GLY A 480 -20.59 24.20 -11.32
C GLY A 480 -20.34 22.69 -11.26
N SER A 481 -19.28 22.25 -10.60
CA SER A 481 -19.11 20.83 -10.25
C SER A 481 -20.32 20.34 -9.45
N ARG A 482 -20.70 19.08 -9.66
CA ARG A 482 -21.85 18.42 -9.01
C ARG A 482 -21.46 17.12 -8.32
N ASP A 483 -20.21 16.71 -8.47
CA ASP A 483 -19.67 15.53 -7.81
C ASP A 483 -18.14 15.64 -7.65
N HIS A 484 -17.55 14.76 -6.84
CA HIS A 484 -16.15 14.82 -6.42
C HIS A 484 -15.15 14.46 -7.51
N PRO A 485 -13.87 14.83 -7.40
CA PRO A 485 -12.86 14.42 -8.36
C PRO A 485 -12.64 12.90 -8.32
N ILE A 486 -12.17 12.35 -9.44
CA ILE A 486 -11.82 10.93 -9.59
C ILE A 486 -10.42 10.83 -10.19
N VAL A 487 -9.73 9.71 -9.96
CA VAL A 487 -8.49 9.35 -10.64
C VAL A 487 -8.45 7.85 -10.89
N SER A 488 -8.11 7.46 -12.12
CA SER A 488 -8.03 6.06 -12.55
C SER A 488 -6.65 5.47 -12.33
N ALA A 489 -5.60 6.23 -12.63
CA ALA A 489 -4.23 5.80 -12.40
C ALA A 489 -3.29 6.99 -12.21
N ILE A 490 -2.19 6.74 -11.50
CA ILE A 490 -1.14 7.74 -11.28
C ILE A 490 0.20 7.10 -11.63
N LYS A 491 0.97 7.76 -12.49
CA LYS A 491 2.38 7.43 -12.71
C LYS A 491 3.24 8.61 -12.28
N VAL A 492 4.14 8.35 -11.35
CA VAL A 492 5.16 9.31 -10.88
C VAL A 492 6.51 8.82 -11.37
N THR A 493 7.21 9.64 -12.14
CA THR A 493 8.56 9.35 -12.63
C THR A 493 9.46 10.53 -12.30
N GLY A 494 10.56 10.29 -11.62
CA GLY A 494 11.57 11.31 -11.35
C GLY A 494 12.94 10.68 -11.31
N PRO A 495 13.94 11.37 -10.75
CA PRO A 495 15.22 10.76 -10.42
C PRO A 495 14.94 9.39 -9.80
N GLY A 496 15.44 8.31 -10.42
CA GLY A 496 15.33 6.85 -10.23
C GLY A 496 14.17 6.28 -9.41
N TYR A 497 13.05 6.98 -9.43
CA TYR A 497 11.82 6.62 -8.77
C TYR A 497 10.78 6.54 -9.87
N THR A 498 10.17 5.38 -9.97
CA THR A 498 9.03 5.19 -10.85
C THR A 498 7.98 4.41 -10.09
N ARG A 499 6.80 5.01 -9.93
CA ARG A 499 5.64 4.36 -9.32
C ARG A 499 4.45 4.47 -10.27
N ARG A 500 3.79 3.35 -10.49
CA ARG A 500 2.58 3.21 -11.31
C ARG A 500 1.48 2.63 -10.44
N LEU A 501 0.40 3.38 -10.23
CA LEU A 501 -0.73 3.00 -9.39
C LEU A 501 -1.98 2.81 -10.24
N ASN A 502 -2.62 1.64 -10.13
CA ASN A 502 -4.00 1.46 -10.54
C ASN A 502 -4.91 1.91 -9.38
N CYS A 503 -5.54 3.08 -9.52
CA CYS A 503 -6.21 3.75 -8.40
C CYS A 503 -7.60 3.14 -8.19
N GLY A 504 -7.82 2.57 -6.99
CA GLY A 504 -9.05 1.86 -6.66
C GLY A 504 -9.24 0.52 -7.38
N GLY A 505 -8.23 0.06 -8.12
CA GLY A 505 -8.19 -1.23 -8.81
C GLY A 505 -7.09 -2.14 -8.25
N ASN A 506 -7.05 -3.38 -8.75
CA ASN A 506 -6.01 -4.33 -8.38
C ASN A 506 -4.73 -4.14 -9.20
N THR A 507 -3.66 -4.83 -8.79
CA THR A 507 -2.44 -4.94 -9.57
C THR A 507 -2.74 -5.42 -11.00
N TYR A 508 -2.15 -4.76 -11.98
CA TYR A 508 -2.39 -4.99 -13.40
C TYR A 508 -1.10 -4.81 -14.20
N ARG A 509 -0.90 -5.66 -15.21
CA ARG A 509 0.18 -5.50 -16.17
C ARG A 509 -0.39 -5.05 -17.50
N ASP A 510 0.05 -3.86 -17.95
CA ASP A 510 -0.43 -3.27 -19.20
C ASP A 510 0.12 -3.98 -20.44
N THR A 511 -0.45 -3.67 -21.60
CA THR A 511 -0.06 -4.18 -22.92
C THR A 511 1.38 -3.81 -23.30
N GLY A 512 1.92 -2.75 -22.70
CA GLY A 512 3.33 -2.34 -22.80
C GLY A 512 4.27 -3.14 -21.90
N GLY A 513 3.75 -4.04 -21.07
CA GLY A 513 4.50 -4.87 -20.14
C GLY A 513 4.89 -4.17 -18.83
N ASN A 514 4.35 -2.98 -18.53
CA ASN A 514 4.57 -2.29 -17.26
C ASN A 514 3.62 -2.81 -16.18
N ASP A 515 4.15 -2.98 -14.98
CA ASP A 515 3.37 -3.34 -13.80
C ASP A 515 2.80 -2.08 -13.13
N TRP A 516 1.49 -2.05 -12.97
CA TRP A 516 0.72 -1.08 -12.20
C TRP A 516 0.28 -1.75 -10.91
N THR A 517 0.80 -1.31 -9.78
CA THR A 517 0.40 -1.87 -8.48
C THR A 517 -0.95 -1.28 -8.07
N TYR A 518 -1.79 -2.05 -7.36
CA TYR A 518 -2.94 -1.46 -6.67
C TYR A 518 -2.49 -0.30 -5.76
N ASP A 519 -3.39 0.66 -5.52
CA ASP A 519 -3.13 1.70 -4.54
C ASP A 519 -3.51 1.28 -3.12
N ARG A 520 -2.91 1.93 -2.12
CA ARG A 520 -3.05 1.58 -0.71
C ARG A 520 -3.08 2.82 0.17
N GLU A 521 -3.55 2.69 1.40
CA GLU A 521 -3.47 3.77 2.39
C GLU A 521 -1.99 4.13 2.62
N TYR A 522 -1.68 5.42 2.61
CA TYR A 522 -0.31 5.90 2.75
C TYR A 522 0.25 5.61 4.16
N GLU A 523 1.48 5.10 4.19
CA GLU A 523 2.29 4.92 5.39
C GLU A 523 3.63 5.64 5.18
N ALA A 524 4.20 6.21 6.25
CA ALA A 524 5.48 6.91 6.17
C ALA A 524 6.61 5.98 5.69
N GLY A 525 7.47 6.49 4.83
CA GLY A 525 8.46 5.72 4.05
C GLY A 525 7.86 5.04 2.82
N SER A 526 6.71 5.48 2.31
CA SER A 526 5.96 4.76 1.28
C SER A 526 5.20 5.65 0.30
N PHE A 527 4.24 5.07 -0.43
CA PHE A 527 3.29 5.76 -1.28
C PHE A 527 1.87 5.30 -0.97
N GLY A 528 0.88 6.13 -1.28
CA GLY A 528 -0.51 5.76 -1.14
C GLY A 528 -1.48 6.92 -1.17
N TYR A 529 -2.75 6.60 -0.97
CA TYR A 529 -3.82 7.58 -0.78
C TYR A 529 -4.01 7.89 0.71
N ILE A 530 -4.56 9.06 0.98
CA ILE A 530 -5.11 9.45 2.28
C ILE A 530 -6.61 9.63 2.05
N GLY A 531 -7.41 8.69 2.54
CA GLY A 531 -8.87 8.66 2.35
C GLY A 531 -9.36 8.44 0.90
N GLY A 532 -10.68 8.53 0.71
CA GLY A 532 -11.37 8.37 -0.58
C GLY A 532 -12.10 7.03 -0.74
N SER A 533 -12.95 6.93 -1.77
CA SER A 533 -13.72 5.74 -2.17
C SER A 533 -13.06 5.01 -3.32
N THR A 534 -13.46 3.76 -3.54
CA THR A 534 -13.25 3.09 -4.83
C THR A 534 -14.56 3.00 -5.60
N TYR A 535 -14.50 3.14 -6.92
CA TYR A 535 -15.61 2.84 -7.83
C TYR A 535 -15.11 1.95 -8.98
N TYR A 536 -15.92 0.97 -9.36
CA TYR A 536 -15.67 0.05 -10.47
C TYR A 536 -16.94 -0.09 -11.32
N ASP A 537 -16.82 0.00 -12.64
CA ASP A 537 -17.98 0.04 -13.55
C ASP A 537 -18.43 -1.32 -14.10
N GLY A 538 -17.77 -2.42 -13.70
CA GLY A 538 -18.06 -3.75 -14.20
C GLY A 538 -17.28 -4.15 -15.46
N GLY A 539 -16.28 -3.36 -15.87
CA GLY A 539 -15.39 -3.71 -16.97
C GLY A 539 -15.87 -3.22 -18.33
N ALA A 540 -16.49 -2.03 -18.38
CA ALA A 540 -16.97 -1.48 -19.65
C ALA A 540 -15.82 -1.02 -20.56
N GLU A 541 -16.04 -1.05 -21.86
CA GLU A 541 -15.04 -0.64 -22.87
C GLU A 541 -14.71 0.86 -22.73
N ILE A 542 -13.42 1.19 -22.81
CA ILE A 542 -12.91 2.57 -22.66
C ILE A 542 -12.30 3.03 -23.98
N THR A 543 -12.95 4.01 -24.61
CA THR A 543 -12.44 4.56 -25.86
C THR A 543 -11.12 5.31 -25.64
N ASN A 544 -10.23 5.28 -26.63
CA ASN A 544 -8.86 5.83 -26.59
C ASN A 544 -7.88 5.09 -25.67
N SER A 545 -8.21 3.89 -25.22
CA SER A 545 -7.33 3.07 -24.39
C SER A 545 -6.92 1.78 -25.12
N GLY A 546 -5.67 1.36 -24.93
CA GLY A 546 -5.22 0.00 -25.21
C GLY A 546 -5.25 -0.90 -23.96
N ASP A 547 -5.58 -0.31 -22.80
CA ASP A 547 -5.45 -0.86 -21.46
C ASP A 547 -6.69 -0.48 -20.62
N ASP A 548 -7.88 -0.86 -21.09
CA ASP A 548 -9.16 -0.48 -20.47
C ASP A 548 -9.23 -0.75 -18.97
N TYR A 549 -8.62 -1.85 -18.52
CA TYR A 549 -8.59 -2.23 -17.12
C TYR A 549 -8.07 -1.13 -16.19
N LEU A 550 -7.11 -0.32 -16.67
CA LEU A 550 -6.53 0.79 -15.90
C LEU A 550 -7.53 1.96 -15.68
N TYR A 551 -8.62 2.01 -16.46
CA TYR A 551 -9.61 3.09 -16.44
C TYR A 551 -10.99 2.65 -15.93
N GLN A 552 -11.20 1.34 -15.73
CA GLN A 552 -12.45 0.74 -15.26
C GLN A 552 -12.62 0.80 -13.74
N SER A 553 -11.54 1.08 -13.01
CA SER A 553 -11.53 1.36 -11.57
C SER A 553 -11.00 2.75 -11.27
N GLN A 554 -11.51 3.37 -10.20
CA GLN A 554 -11.18 4.74 -9.85
C GLN A 554 -11.18 4.95 -8.35
N ARG A 555 -10.27 5.83 -7.88
CA ARG A 555 -10.41 6.45 -6.56
C ARG A 555 -11.22 7.73 -6.68
N VAL A 556 -12.27 7.83 -5.88
CA VAL A 556 -13.12 9.01 -5.76
C VAL A 556 -12.65 9.84 -4.57
N MET A 557 -12.25 11.09 -4.82
CA MET A 557 -11.71 12.02 -3.83
C MET A 557 -12.84 12.72 -3.09
N THR A 558 -13.76 11.94 -2.50
CA THR A 558 -14.94 12.46 -1.83
C THR A 558 -14.57 13.23 -0.56
N GLY A 559 -14.97 14.50 -0.51
CA GLY A 559 -15.07 15.28 0.71
C GLY A 559 -16.38 14.90 1.40
N ALA A 560 -16.28 14.15 2.50
CA ALA A 560 -17.40 13.77 3.36
C ALA A 560 -18.53 12.95 2.70
N SER A 561 -18.47 11.64 2.90
CA SER A 561 -19.60 10.91 3.48
C SER A 561 -19.18 10.47 4.88
N GLN A 562 -20.10 10.53 5.85
CA GLN A 562 -19.89 10.08 7.23
C GLN A 562 -19.34 8.63 7.30
N SER A 563 -19.70 7.78 6.32
CA SER A 563 -19.21 6.41 6.17
C SER A 563 -17.78 6.21 5.65
N MET A 564 -17.11 7.27 5.18
CA MET A 564 -15.86 7.17 4.42
C MET A 564 -14.64 7.82 5.10
N GLY A 565 -14.85 8.44 6.27
CA GLY A 565 -13.77 8.88 7.15
C GLY A 565 -13.47 7.86 8.25
N ARG A 566 -12.33 8.02 8.93
CA ARG A 566 -12.00 7.16 10.07
C ARG A 566 -12.71 7.69 11.33
N PHE A 567 -13.35 6.78 12.07
CA PHE A 567 -13.98 7.08 13.35
C PHE A 567 -12.94 7.02 14.47
N ALA A 568 -13.12 7.86 15.47
CA ALA A 568 -12.31 7.83 16.67
C ALA A 568 -13.10 8.29 17.90
N ARG A 569 -12.52 8.00 19.06
CA ARG A 569 -12.82 8.70 20.31
C ARG A 569 -11.72 9.71 20.55
N ARG A 570 -12.07 10.90 21.02
CA ARG A 570 -11.11 11.87 21.52
C ARG A 570 -11.22 12.11 23.01
N THR A 571 -10.11 12.42 23.66
CA THR A 571 -10.12 13.10 24.95
C THR A 571 -10.82 14.46 24.81
N ASP A 572 -11.29 15.01 25.94
CA ASP A 572 -11.90 16.34 25.99
C ASP A 572 -11.26 17.09 27.15
N TYR A 573 -10.08 17.66 26.86
CA TYR A 573 -9.31 18.39 27.85
C TYR A 573 -10.09 19.57 28.42
N ALA A 574 -10.90 20.25 27.60
CA ALA A 574 -11.70 21.41 28.03
C ALA A 574 -12.72 21.04 29.13
N SER A 575 -13.26 19.83 29.10
CA SER A 575 -14.12 19.27 30.16
C SER A 575 -13.35 18.70 31.36
N GLY A 576 -12.02 18.64 31.30
CA GLY A 576 -11.15 17.97 32.27
C GLY A 576 -10.96 16.46 32.00
N ASN A 577 -11.48 15.95 30.89
CA ASN A 577 -11.34 14.54 30.49
C ASN A 577 -10.10 14.28 29.63
N ARG A 578 -8.95 14.22 30.28
CA ARG A 578 -7.68 13.94 29.61
C ARG A 578 -7.37 12.45 29.39
N TYR A 579 -8.28 11.54 29.70
CA TYR A 579 -7.98 10.11 29.73
C TYR A 579 -8.87 9.29 28.80
N VAL A 580 -8.28 8.32 28.11
CA VAL A 580 -8.99 7.17 27.55
C VAL A 580 -8.55 5.93 28.33
N ARG A 581 -9.47 5.25 29.02
CA ARG A 581 -9.17 4.12 29.90
C ARG A 581 -9.62 2.80 29.32
N PHE A 582 -8.87 1.74 29.58
CA PHE A 582 -9.06 0.43 28.98
C PHE A 582 -8.98 -0.68 30.03
N ASP A 583 -9.91 -1.63 29.93
CA ASP A 583 -10.09 -2.79 30.80
C ASP A 583 -9.96 -4.06 29.94
N VAL A 584 -8.92 -4.85 30.21
CA VAL A 584 -8.60 -6.11 29.53
C VAL A 584 -9.41 -7.21 30.23
N ASP A 585 -10.07 -8.09 29.47
CA ASP A 585 -10.77 -9.22 30.07
C ASP A 585 -9.81 -10.07 30.93
N GLY A 586 -10.20 -10.33 32.18
CA GLY A 586 -9.35 -11.04 33.13
C GLY A 586 -9.05 -12.51 32.74
N GLY A 587 -9.84 -13.11 31.84
CA GLY A 587 -9.50 -14.40 31.25
C GLY A 587 -8.35 -14.34 30.24
N TYR A 588 -8.02 -13.14 29.74
CA TYR A 588 -6.83 -12.90 28.93
C TYR A 588 -5.60 -12.67 29.82
N VAL A 589 -5.60 -11.62 30.63
CA VAL A 589 -4.52 -11.30 31.59
C VAL A 589 -5.16 -10.79 32.88
N TYR A 590 -4.78 -11.35 34.04
CA TYR A 590 -5.29 -10.88 35.32
C TYR A 590 -4.32 -11.16 36.46
N ALA A 591 -4.01 -10.11 37.23
CA ALA A 591 -3.30 -10.16 38.51
C ALA A 591 -2.04 -11.04 38.53
N SER A 592 -1.35 -11.16 37.41
CA SER A 592 -0.16 -11.98 37.24
C SER A 592 0.78 -11.33 36.23
N PRO A 593 2.05 -11.07 36.59
CA PRO A 593 3.01 -10.44 35.69
C PRO A 593 3.09 -11.18 34.35
N THR A 594 2.71 -10.50 33.28
CA THR A 594 2.64 -11.05 31.93
C THR A 594 3.31 -10.07 30.99
N GLN A 595 4.08 -10.58 30.03
CA GLN A 595 4.60 -9.76 28.95
C GLN A 595 3.50 -9.53 27.91
N VAL A 596 3.27 -8.27 27.55
CA VAL A 596 2.28 -7.88 26.54
C VAL A 596 2.82 -6.77 25.65
N THR A 597 2.31 -6.68 24.43
CA THR A 597 2.47 -5.52 23.55
C THR A 597 1.15 -4.78 23.45
N ILE A 598 1.15 -3.48 23.73
CA ILE A 598 -0.01 -2.61 23.50
C ILE A 598 0.28 -1.78 22.25
N ARG A 599 -0.57 -1.90 21.24
CA ARG A 599 -0.54 -1.07 20.03
C ARG A 599 -1.70 -0.08 20.06
N VAL A 600 -1.40 1.20 19.89
CA VAL A 600 -2.37 2.30 19.86
C VAL A 600 -2.36 2.96 18.49
N THR A 601 -3.51 3.05 17.85
CA THR A 601 -3.71 3.78 16.59
C THR A 601 -4.32 5.15 16.87
N TYR A 602 -3.56 6.21 16.61
CA TYR A 602 -3.91 7.60 16.94
C TYR A 602 -3.74 8.54 15.74
N TYR A 603 -4.44 9.68 15.76
CA TYR A 603 -4.28 10.73 14.75
C TYR A 603 -3.19 11.71 15.19
N ASP A 604 -2.15 11.84 14.37
CA ASP A 604 -0.99 12.68 14.65
C ASP A 604 -1.23 14.13 14.19
N THR A 605 -1.96 14.89 15.00
CA THR A 605 -2.26 16.31 14.79
C THR A 605 -1.84 17.15 15.99
N GLY A 606 -1.09 18.23 15.79
CA GLY A 606 -0.43 18.96 16.86
C GLY A 606 0.99 18.45 17.16
N SER A 607 1.74 19.21 17.96
CA SER A 607 3.14 18.95 18.34
C SER A 607 3.33 18.65 19.82
N ASP A 608 2.21 18.48 20.53
CA ASP A 608 2.02 18.06 21.91
C ASP A 608 2.44 16.59 22.16
N ALA A 609 2.28 16.11 23.39
CA ALA A 609 2.63 14.74 23.76
C ALA A 609 1.54 14.06 24.56
N TRP A 610 1.39 12.75 24.37
CA TRP A 610 0.53 11.90 25.20
C TRP A 610 1.33 10.77 25.84
N GLU A 611 0.82 10.19 26.92
CA GLU A 611 1.50 9.11 27.62
C GLU A 611 0.61 7.89 27.85
N LEU A 612 1.21 6.69 27.80
CA LEU A 612 0.53 5.45 28.19
C LEU A 612 0.95 5.08 29.61
N ARG A 613 -0.05 4.87 30.47
CA ARG A 613 0.14 4.36 31.84
C ARG A 613 -0.61 3.07 32.05
N TYR A 614 -0.07 2.16 32.84
CA TYR A 614 -0.62 0.81 33.02
C TYR A 614 -0.47 0.27 34.44
N ASP A 615 -1.31 -0.71 34.75
CA ASP A 615 -1.28 -1.50 35.98
C ASP A 615 -0.19 -2.58 35.89
N ALA A 616 0.94 -2.31 36.53
CA ALA A 616 2.17 -3.11 36.50
C ALA A 616 2.41 -3.86 37.82
N SER A 617 3.24 -4.90 37.80
CA SER A 617 3.62 -5.61 39.03
C SER A 617 4.26 -4.65 40.03
N GLY A 618 3.59 -4.41 41.16
CA GLY A 618 4.04 -3.49 42.22
C GLY A 618 3.73 -1.99 42.02
N ASP A 619 3.22 -1.56 40.86
CA ASP A 619 2.80 -0.17 40.60
C ASP A 619 1.51 -0.15 39.78
N SER A 620 0.41 0.32 40.37
CA SER A 620 -0.90 0.32 39.71
C SER A 620 -1.06 1.38 38.61
N ASN A 621 -0.08 2.27 38.40
CA ASN A 621 -0.18 3.34 37.40
C ASN A 621 1.17 3.73 36.79
N LYS A 622 1.97 2.71 36.45
CA LYS A 622 3.32 2.85 35.91
C LYS A 622 3.30 3.50 34.53
N LEU A 623 4.21 4.44 34.28
CA LEU A 623 4.43 5.03 32.95
C LEU A 623 5.13 4.03 32.02
N ALA A 624 4.57 3.78 30.84
CA ALA A 624 5.24 3.02 29.78
C ALA A 624 6.22 3.92 29.02
N ARG A 625 5.69 4.90 28.28
CA ARG A 625 6.47 5.89 27.52
C ARG A 625 5.57 7.08 27.15
N ARG A 626 6.21 8.24 26.91
CA ARG A 626 5.61 9.41 26.26
C ARG A 626 5.81 9.37 24.75
N VAL A 627 4.77 9.68 24.01
CA VAL A 627 4.77 9.80 22.55
C VAL A 627 4.71 11.28 22.21
N GLN A 628 5.73 11.77 21.50
CA GLN A 628 5.76 13.13 20.97
C GLN A 628 5.06 13.16 19.61
N LYS A 629 4.10 14.07 19.43
CA LYS A 629 3.39 14.24 18.15
C LYS A 629 4.20 15.11 17.20
N GLY A 630 4.07 14.82 15.90
CA GLY A 630 4.80 15.48 14.82
C GLY A 630 3.94 16.35 13.92
N ASN A 631 2.63 16.44 14.19
CA ASN A 631 1.64 17.13 13.36
C ASN A 631 1.62 16.68 11.89
N SER A 632 1.84 15.39 11.61
CA SER A 632 1.86 14.90 10.23
C SER A 632 0.48 14.91 9.55
N GLY A 633 -0.60 14.99 10.32
CA GLY A 633 -1.97 14.89 9.80
C GLY A 633 -2.34 13.48 9.33
N LEU A 634 -1.61 12.46 9.83
CA LEU A 634 -1.76 11.05 9.47
C LEU A 634 -2.22 10.20 10.66
N TRP A 635 -2.79 9.05 10.36
CA TRP A 635 -2.98 8.00 11.37
C TRP A 635 -1.67 7.25 11.58
N LYS A 636 -1.24 7.13 12.85
CA LYS A 636 -0.02 6.43 13.25
C LYS A 636 -0.32 5.32 14.23
N GLN A 637 0.59 4.35 14.30
CA GLN A 637 0.56 3.27 15.29
C GLN A 637 1.77 3.39 16.21
N GLU A 638 1.53 3.36 17.52
CA GLU A 638 2.57 3.31 18.54
C GLU A 638 2.49 1.97 19.28
N GLU A 639 3.64 1.32 19.43
CA GLU A 639 3.76 0.08 20.19
C GLU A 639 4.47 0.30 21.53
N PHE A 640 3.94 -0.33 22.56
CA PHE A 640 4.46 -0.34 23.91
C PHE A 640 4.70 -1.78 24.33
N TYR A 641 5.97 -2.16 24.50
CA TYR A 641 6.36 -3.49 24.96
C TYR A 641 6.44 -3.50 26.49
N ILE A 642 5.45 -4.10 27.13
CA ILE A 642 5.29 -4.14 28.57
C ILE A 642 5.77 -5.50 29.09
N THR A 643 6.72 -5.49 30.02
CA THR A 643 7.34 -6.72 30.54
C THR A 643 6.72 -7.23 31.84
N ASP A 644 5.97 -6.38 32.54
CA ASP A 644 5.44 -6.63 33.87
C ASP A 644 3.97 -6.22 34.01
N ALA A 645 3.16 -6.37 32.95
CA ALA A 645 1.73 -6.07 33.02
C ALA A 645 1.07 -6.96 34.07
N TYR A 646 0.46 -6.34 35.07
CA TYR A 646 -0.28 -7.02 36.13
C TYR A 646 -1.77 -7.07 35.82
N PHE A 647 -2.32 -5.99 35.24
CA PHE A 647 -3.72 -5.87 34.79
C PHE A 647 -4.70 -6.48 35.81
N GLY A 648 -4.63 -5.97 37.03
CA GLY A 648 -5.46 -6.40 38.15
C GLY A 648 -6.56 -5.40 38.46
N ASN A 649 -6.96 -4.58 37.48
CA ASN A 649 -8.01 -3.57 37.59
C ASN A 649 -7.73 -2.52 38.69
N ARG A 650 -6.45 -2.15 38.90
CA ARG A 650 -6.06 -1.22 39.98
C ARG A 650 -6.01 0.25 39.56
N GLN A 651 -6.16 0.58 38.28
CA GLN A 651 -6.34 1.96 37.87
C GLN A 651 -7.77 2.46 38.15
N PRO A 652 -8.01 3.78 38.17
CA PRO A 652 -9.35 4.34 38.33
C PRO A 652 -10.38 3.71 37.37
N ASN A 653 -11.62 3.52 37.84
CA ASN A 653 -12.72 2.84 37.13
C ASN A 653 -12.50 1.35 36.89
N SER A 654 -11.65 0.71 37.70
CA SER A 654 -11.31 -0.72 37.58
C SER A 654 -10.70 -1.05 36.21
N THR A 655 -9.80 -0.19 35.73
CA THR A 655 -9.12 -0.35 34.42
C THR A 655 -7.70 -0.86 34.59
N ASP A 656 -7.08 -1.23 33.47
CA ASP A 656 -5.73 -1.79 33.42
C ASP A 656 -4.71 -0.85 32.81
N PHE A 657 -5.11 -0.02 31.86
CA PHE A 657 -4.24 1.01 31.31
C PHE A 657 -5.03 2.21 30.79
N SER A 658 -4.34 3.31 30.57
CA SER A 658 -4.91 4.55 30.09
C SER A 658 -3.94 5.29 29.17
N ILE A 659 -4.52 5.95 28.17
CA ILE A 659 -3.88 7.03 27.41
C ILE A 659 -4.20 8.33 28.14
N ASP A 660 -3.18 9.15 28.39
CA ASP A 660 -3.27 10.43 29.09
C ASP A 660 -2.79 11.57 28.18
N ALA A 661 -3.69 12.52 27.94
CA ALA A 661 -3.51 13.73 27.14
C ALA A 661 -2.58 14.78 27.76
N LEU A 662 -2.14 14.57 29.00
CA LEU A 662 -1.38 15.56 29.76
C LEU A 662 -2.14 16.88 29.95
N THR A 663 -1.67 17.98 29.37
CA THR A 663 -2.22 19.34 29.60
C THR A 663 -2.25 20.21 28.35
N ASP A 664 -2.14 19.61 27.16
CA ASP A 664 -1.77 20.34 25.94
C ASP A 664 -2.64 20.06 24.71
N GLY A 665 -3.65 19.19 24.79
CA GLY A 665 -4.57 18.97 23.66
C GLY A 665 -5.57 17.84 23.87
N ASP A 666 -6.34 17.57 22.80
CA ASP A 666 -7.14 16.34 22.69
C ASP A 666 -6.38 15.33 21.79
N GLU A 667 -6.52 14.04 22.09
CA GLU A 667 -5.94 12.91 21.36
C GLU A 667 -7.06 12.09 20.76
N PHE A 668 -6.93 11.80 19.47
CA PHE A 668 -7.92 11.05 18.72
C PHE A 668 -7.41 9.63 18.56
N ILE A 669 -8.08 8.68 19.20
CA ILE A 669 -7.71 7.25 19.21
C ILE A 669 -8.78 6.48 18.46
N SER A 670 -8.38 5.65 17.50
CA SER A 670 -9.29 4.87 16.66
C SER A 670 -9.28 3.38 16.99
N PHE A 671 -8.13 2.82 17.38
CA PHE A 671 -7.99 1.39 17.63
C PHE A 671 -6.91 1.12 18.67
N VAL A 672 -7.19 0.20 19.60
CA VAL A 672 -6.21 -0.28 20.58
C VAL A 672 -6.22 -1.79 20.58
N HIS A 673 -5.03 -2.39 20.55
CA HIS A 673 -4.82 -3.83 20.44
C HIS A 673 -3.75 -4.28 21.43
N VAL A 674 -4.03 -5.32 22.19
CA VAL A 674 -3.15 -5.90 23.20
C VAL A 674 -2.87 -7.35 22.84
N THR A 675 -1.61 -7.73 22.69
CA THR A 675 -1.19 -9.11 22.43
C THR A 675 -0.30 -9.61 23.57
N LYS A 676 -0.38 -10.91 23.87
CA LYS A 676 0.56 -11.58 24.79
C LYS A 676 1.91 -11.79 24.12
N GLY A 677 2.97 -11.69 24.91
CA GLY A 677 4.34 -11.79 24.41
C GLY A 677 4.79 -10.51 23.72
N GLY A 678 5.82 -10.63 22.88
CA GLY A 678 6.51 -9.49 22.31
C GLY A 678 7.49 -8.91 23.32
N GLY A 679 8.66 -9.54 23.44
CA GLY A 679 9.84 -8.76 23.76
C GLY A 679 9.93 -7.69 22.69
N GLY A 680 9.93 -6.42 23.09
CA GLY A 680 10.30 -5.35 22.16
C GLY A 680 11.57 -5.75 21.43
N PRO A 681 11.79 -5.23 20.22
CA PRO A 681 12.94 -5.62 19.40
C PRO A 681 14.19 -5.64 20.28
N THR A 682 14.88 -6.78 20.37
CA THR A 682 16.07 -6.91 21.25
C THR A 682 17.34 -6.43 20.55
N THR A 683 17.23 -6.18 19.25
CA THR A 683 18.27 -5.67 18.38
C THR A 683 17.88 -4.29 17.87
N ALA A 684 18.87 -3.49 17.55
CA ALA A 684 18.72 -2.24 16.82
C ALA A 684 18.92 -2.49 15.32
N THR A 685 18.22 -1.70 14.51
CA THR A 685 18.41 -1.60 13.06
C THR A 685 18.70 -0.15 12.73
N ILE A 686 19.80 0.12 12.03
CA ILE A 686 20.06 1.44 11.43
C ILE A 686 19.33 1.48 10.09
N ASN A 687 18.43 2.44 9.93
CA ASN A 687 17.96 2.89 8.64
C ASN A 687 18.75 4.16 8.29
N GLY A 688 19.82 3.98 7.52
CA GLY A 688 20.84 4.99 7.27
C GLY A 688 20.66 5.66 5.92
N SER A 689 21.10 6.91 5.78
CA SER A 689 21.25 7.58 4.49
C SER A 689 22.62 8.26 4.35
N VAL A 690 23.15 8.27 3.13
CA VAL A 690 24.35 8.99 2.71
C VAL A 690 24.07 9.75 1.41
N SER A 691 24.83 10.81 1.16
CA SER A 691 24.97 11.38 -0.17
C SER A 691 26.32 10.95 -0.75
N LEU A 692 26.36 10.60 -2.03
CA LEU A 692 27.59 10.21 -2.72
C LEU A 692 28.04 11.38 -3.60
N GLN A 693 29.24 11.90 -3.37
CA GLN A 693 29.76 13.04 -4.14
C GLN A 693 29.97 12.65 -5.61
N GLY A 694 29.74 13.60 -6.52
CA GLY A 694 29.97 13.37 -7.96
C GLY A 694 28.93 12.53 -8.67
N ARG A 695 27.88 12.06 -7.96
CA ARG A 695 26.78 11.31 -8.58
C ARG A 695 25.72 12.26 -9.15
N PRO A 696 25.04 11.90 -10.25
CA PRO A 696 23.82 12.58 -10.70
C PRO A 696 22.76 12.59 -9.61
N SER A 697 21.74 13.44 -9.73
CA SER A 697 20.65 13.49 -8.75
C SER A 697 20.04 12.10 -8.49
N PRO A 698 19.91 11.67 -7.23
CA PRO A 698 19.27 10.41 -6.91
C PRO A 698 17.76 10.52 -7.16
N PRO A 699 17.07 9.40 -7.46
CA PRO A 699 17.68 8.10 -7.65
C PRO A 699 18.41 7.85 -8.97
N ASN A 700 19.47 7.06 -8.92
CA ASN A 700 20.23 6.65 -10.10
C ASN A 700 20.97 5.33 -9.79
N ALA A 701 21.20 4.49 -10.81
CA ALA A 701 21.93 3.24 -10.63
C ALA A 701 23.33 3.44 -10.00
N GLN A 702 23.98 4.59 -10.26
CA GLN A 702 25.28 4.97 -9.70
C GLN A 702 25.26 5.24 -8.20
N TRP A 703 24.08 5.36 -7.59
CA TRP A 703 23.95 5.48 -6.15
C TRP A 703 23.94 4.14 -5.43
N VAL A 704 23.82 3.02 -6.15
CA VAL A 704 23.88 1.68 -5.56
C VAL A 704 25.34 1.33 -5.32
N SER A 705 25.80 1.52 -4.08
CA SER A 705 27.20 1.40 -3.67
C SER A 705 27.30 0.55 -2.41
N GLU A 706 28.31 -0.31 -2.33
CA GLU A 706 28.60 -1.04 -1.10
C GLU A 706 29.28 -0.10 -0.08
N LEU A 707 28.71 -0.05 1.12
CA LEU A 707 29.20 0.69 2.27
C LEU A 707 29.79 -0.25 3.31
N ARG A 708 30.90 0.17 3.92
CA ARG A 708 31.37 -0.33 5.21
C ARG A 708 30.85 0.58 6.32
N VAL A 709 30.03 0.00 7.19
CA VAL A 709 29.41 0.67 8.34
C VAL A 709 30.02 0.09 9.61
N THR A 710 30.86 0.85 10.30
CA THR A 710 31.51 0.41 11.54
C THR A 710 30.74 0.95 12.74
N VAL A 711 30.19 0.06 13.56
CA VAL A 711 29.40 0.36 14.76
C VAL A 711 30.19 -0.10 15.98
N GLY A 712 30.68 0.82 16.81
CA GLY A 712 31.39 0.45 18.04
C GLY A 712 32.66 -0.38 17.81
N GLY A 713 33.30 -0.23 16.65
CA GLY A 713 34.49 -0.99 16.24
C GLY A 713 34.21 -2.28 15.47
N ALA A 714 32.95 -2.73 15.36
CA ALA A 714 32.57 -3.86 14.51
C ALA A 714 32.16 -3.36 13.12
N THR A 715 32.72 -3.92 12.05
CA THR A 715 32.40 -3.52 10.67
C THR A 715 31.31 -4.41 10.08
N HIS A 716 30.31 -3.77 9.48
CA HIS A 716 29.20 -4.35 8.74
C HIS A 716 29.26 -3.89 7.29
N THR A 717 28.69 -4.67 6.37
CA THR A 717 28.46 -4.25 4.98
C THR A 717 26.99 -3.97 4.76
N ALA A 718 26.69 -2.95 3.96
CA ALA A 718 25.35 -2.63 3.48
C ALA A 718 25.45 -2.03 2.09
N SER A 719 24.43 -2.18 1.25
CA SER A 719 24.38 -1.47 -0.03
C SER A 719 23.37 -0.35 0.07
N THR A 720 23.71 0.80 -0.50
CA THR A 720 22.73 1.85 -0.74
C THR A 720 21.74 1.42 -1.82
N ASP A 721 20.49 1.85 -1.69
CA ASP A 721 19.54 1.86 -2.78
C ASP A 721 19.91 2.96 -3.79
N GLN A 722 19.11 3.11 -4.84
CA GLN A 722 19.35 4.14 -5.85
C GLN A 722 19.29 5.57 -5.28
N SER A 723 18.86 5.77 -4.03
CA SER A 723 18.73 7.08 -3.37
C SER A 723 19.74 7.32 -2.25
N GLY A 724 20.66 6.39 -2.00
CA GLY A 724 21.64 6.52 -0.92
C GLY A 724 21.15 6.04 0.45
N ASN A 725 20.00 5.37 0.53
CA ASN A 725 19.52 4.77 1.77
C ASN A 725 20.03 3.34 1.93
N PHE A 726 20.36 2.92 3.15
CA PHE A 726 20.86 1.58 3.44
C PHE A 726 20.32 1.09 4.80
N THR A 727 20.35 -0.21 5.02
CA THR A 727 19.91 -0.81 6.30
C THR A 727 21.00 -1.70 6.90
N VAL A 728 21.25 -1.54 8.21
CA VAL A 728 22.08 -2.46 9.00
C VAL A 728 21.25 -2.98 10.17
N ALA A 729 20.83 -4.24 10.11
CA ALA A 729 19.99 -4.88 11.13
C ALA A 729 20.82 -5.75 12.11
N GLY A 730 20.19 -6.14 13.22
CA GLY A 730 20.77 -7.11 14.15
C GLY A 730 21.84 -6.54 15.09
N LEU A 731 21.91 -5.21 15.23
CA LEU A 731 22.84 -4.55 16.11
C LEU A 731 22.39 -4.69 17.57
N THR A 732 23.31 -4.60 18.52
CA THR A 732 22.93 -4.52 19.93
C THR A 732 22.54 -3.07 20.25
N PRO A 733 21.46 -2.81 21.01
CA PRO A 733 21.16 -1.46 21.49
C PRO A 733 22.27 -0.93 22.40
N GLY A 734 22.59 0.35 22.28
CA GLY A 734 23.71 0.96 23.01
C GLY A 734 24.16 2.27 22.40
N THR A 735 25.15 2.91 23.02
CA THR A 735 25.75 4.15 22.49
C THR A 735 27.04 3.81 21.76
N TYR A 736 27.13 4.24 20.50
CA TYR A 736 28.22 3.90 19.60
C TYR A 736 28.74 5.12 18.84
N ASP A 737 30.01 5.09 18.52
CA ASP A 737 30.54 5.85 17.39
C ASP A 737 30.28 5.02 16.12
N ILE A 738 29.67 5.65 15.12
CA ILE A 738 29.26 4.99 13.87
C ILE A 738 29.95 5.67 12.69
N ARG A 739 30.80 4.90 11.99
CA ARG A 739 31.56 5.34 10.81
C ARG A 739 30.98 4.72 9.55
N VAL A 740 30.84 5.49 8.48
CA VAL A 740 30.36 5.02 7.17
C VAL A 740 31.30 5.50 6.06
N LYS A 741 31.70 4.60 5.16
CA LYS A 741 32.40 4.89 3.90
C LYS A 741 32.14 3.81 2.84
N ASN A 742 32.39 4.11 1.57
CA ASN A 742 32.58 3.08 0.53
C ASN A 742 34.09 2.87 0.26
N SER A 743 34.46 2.23 -0.85
CA SER A 743 35.87 2.00 -1.24
C SER A 743 36.59 3.22 -1.80
N HIS A 744 35.87 4.27 -2.21
CA HIS A 744 36.39 5.42 -2.96
C HIS A 744 36.35 6.73 -2.16
N THR A 745 35.78 6.69 -0.94
CA THR A 745 35.43 7.88 -0.17
C THR A 745 36.21 7.99 1.13
N LEU A 746 36.35 9.21 1.62
CA LEU A 746 36.67 9.46 3.02
C LEU A 746 35.50 9.06 3.92
N SER A 747 35.82 8.62 5.13
CA SER A 747 34.82 8.20 6.09
C SER A 747 34.10 9.35 6.80
N ASN A 748 32.80 9.16 7.02
CA ASN A 748 32.02 10.05 7.88
C ASN A 748 31.77 9.39 9.24
N LEU A 749 31.97 10.14 10.33
CA LEU A 749 31.77 9.66 11.70
C LEU A 749 30.65 10.40 12.41
N ARG A 750 29.67 9.66 12.93
CA ARG A 750 28.77 10.15 13.97
C ARG A 750 29.18 9.59 15.32
N SER A 751 29.64 10.46 16.21
CA SER A 751 30.02 10.08 17.58
C SER A 751 28.81 10.01 18.52
N SER A 752 28.88 9.12 19.51
CA SER A 752 27.93 9.02 20.62
C SER A 752 26.45 8.85 20.20
N VAL A 753 26.20 8.11 19.12
CA VAL A 753 24.85 7.77 18.67
C VAL A 753 24.26 6.71 19.59
N THR A 754 23.11 7.00 20.21
CA THR A 754 22.38 6.00 20.98
C THR A 754 21.42 5.25 20.07
N LEU A 755 21.72 3.97 19.82
CA LEU A 755 20.84 3.04 19.13
C LEU A 755 19.87 2.44 20.13
N ALA A 756 18.59 2.78 19.98
CA ALA A 756 17.51 2.11 20.68
C ALA A 756 17.20 0.76 20.02
N ALA A 757 16.61 -0.14 20.79
CA ALA A 757 16.11 -1.38 20.25
C ALA A 757 14.96 -1.10 19.26
N GLY A 758 15.01 -1.69 18.07
CA GLY A 758 14.15 -1.35 16.93
C GLY A 758 14.84 -0.47 15.89
N THR A 759 14.06 0.23 15.07
CA THR A 759 14.56 1.05 13.95
C THR A 759 15.10 2.40 14.44
N ASN A 760 16.29 2.79 13.96
CA ASN A 760 16.95 4.05 14.23
C ASN A 760 17.29 4.73 12.90
N THR A 761 16.71 5.90 12.64
CA THR A 761 16.97 6.65 11.40
C THR A 761 18.16 7.59 11.57
N LEU A 762 19.19 7.47 10.71
CA LEU A 762 20.44 8.23 10.81
C LEU A 762 20.88 8.75 9.43
N ASN A 763 21.34 10.00 9.35
CA ASN A 763 21.91 10.58 8.13
C ASN A 763 23.41 10.86 8.32
N PHE A 764 24.25 10.30 7.45
CA PHE A 764 25.70 10.39 7.52
C PHE A 764 26.30 11.48 6.63
N GLY A 765 25.49 12.27 5.91
CA GLY A 765 25.95 13.35 5.05
C GLY A 765 26.64 12.87 3.77
N THR A 766 27.36 13.77 3.11
CA THR A 766 28.09 13.47 1.86
C THR A 766 29.38 12.71 2.15
N LEU A 767 29.52 11.53 1.57
CA LEU A 767 30.79 10.80 1.50
C LEU A 767 31.64 11.44 0.39
N ARG A 768 32.83 11.91 0.75
CA ARG A 768 33.71 12.65 -0.16
C ARG A 768 34.60 11.71 -0.96
N GLU A 769 34.54 11.77 -2.29
CA GLU A 769 35.27 10.89 -3.19
C GLU A 769 36.77 11.24 -3.30
N GLY A 770 37.58 10.34 -3.88
CA GLY A 770 38.99 10.59 -4.21
C GLY A 770 40.00 9.67 -3.53
N ASP A 771 39.56 8.75 -2.66
CA ASP A 771 40.40 7.79 -1.92
C ASP A 771 40.47 6.46 -2.70
N ALA A 772 41.29 6.43 -3.76
CA ALA A 772 41.37 5.28 -4.67
C ALA A 772 42.08 4.05 -4.07
N ASN A 773 42.88 4.24 -3.02
CA ASN A 773 43.59 3.14 -2.35
C ASN A 773 42.92 2.67 -1.05
N ASP A 774 41.80 3.30 -0.68
CA ASP A 774 41.01 3.02 0.53
C ASP A 774 41.81 3.18 1.85
N ASP A 775 42.71 4.16 1.92
CA ASP A 775 43.51 4.46 3.12
C ASP A 775 42.92 5.60 3.99
N ASP A 776 41.74 6.10 3.62
CA ASP A 776 41.03 7.22 4.25
C ASP A 776 41.76 8.56 4.08
N ARG A 777 42.52 8.73 2.98
CA ARG A 777 43.21 9.98 2.62
C ARG A 777 43.16 10.18 1.11
N VAL A 778 42.93 11.42 0.69
CA VAL A 778 43.02 11.80 -0.73
C VAL A 778 44.37 12.49 -0.96
N ASN A 779 45.31 11.78 -1.59
CA ASN A 779 46.68 12.26 -1.75
C ASN A 779 47.30 11.82 -3.11
N ILE A 780 48.62 12.02 -3.25
CA ILE A 780 49.33 11.76 -4.51
C ILE A 780 49.32 10.28 -4.90
N THR A 781 49.16 9.36 -3.95
CA THR A 781 49.02 7.93 -4.22
C THR A 781 47.71 7.65 -4.95
N ASP A 782 46.61 8.30 -4.58
CA ASP A 782 45.31 8.19 -5.26
C ASP A 782 45.37 8.78 -6.66
N PHE A 783 46.04 9.93 -6.80
CA PHE A 783 46.27 10.52 -8.12
C PHE A 783 47.10 9.58 -9.01
N SER A 784 48.06 8.85 -8.46
CA SER A 784 48.86 7.89 -9.24
C SER A 784 48.01 6.72 -9.75
N ILE A 785 47.02 6.27 -8.97
CA ILE A 785 46.06 5.25 -9.40
C ILE A 785 45.17 5.82 -10.50
N LEU A 786 44.60 7.02 -10.30
CA LEU A 786 43.77 7.68 -11.30
C LEU A 786 44.51 7.93 -12.62
N ALA A 787 45.73 8.46 -12.56
CA ALA A 787 46.53 8.74 -13.75
C ALA A 787 46.89 7.46 -14.53
N THR A 788 47.05 6.33 -13.84
CA THR A 788 47.24 5.02 -14.49
C THR A 788 45.94 4.51 -15.12
N GLY A 789 44.81 4.78 -14.46
CA GLY A 789 43.46 4.42 -14.89
C GLY A 789 42.91 5.28 -16.04
N PHE A 790 43.50 6.45 -16.28
CA PHE A 790 43.00 7.45 -17.22
C PHE A 790 43.13 6.96 -18.65
N ASN A 791 42.01 6.95 -19.38
CA ASN A 791 41.82 6.53 -20.78
C ASN A 791 43.11 6.18 -21.58
N PRO A 792 43.30 4.95 -22.09
CA PRO A 792 42.30 3.88 -22.27
C PRO A 792 42.33 2.75 -21.24
N GLN A 793 43.22 2.78 -20.24
CA GLN A 793 43.41 1.67 -19.30
C GLN A 793 42.53 1.82 -18.05
N TYR A 794 41.26 1.43 -18.11
CA TYR A 794 40.32 1.52 -16.99
C TYR A 794 40.82 0.83 -15.70
N ASP A 795 40.72 1.54 -14.57
CA ASP A 795 40.90 1.02 -13.21
C ASP A 795 39.70 1.45 -12.36
N GLU A 796 38.88 0.48 -11.93
CA GLU A 796 37.62 0.73 -11.21
C GLU A 796 37.80 1.56 -9.92
N ARG A 797 39.00 1.52 -9.32
CA ARG A 797 39.31 2.27 -8.09
C ARG A 797 39.38 3.78 -8.30
N ALA A 798 39.57 4.20 -9.55
CA ALA A 798 39.66 5.61 -9.94
C ALA A 798 38.37 6.14 -10.57
N ASP A 799 37.35 5.29 -10.74
CA ASP A 799 36.02 5.65 -11.24
C ASP A 799 35.16 6.10 -10.04
N PHE A 800 35.39 7.35 -9.63
CA PHE A 800 34.84 7.91 -8.40
C PHE A 800 33.35 8.23 -8.53
N ASN A 801 32.87 8.59 -9.73
CA ASN A 801 31.44 8.82 -9.95
C ASN A 801 30.68 7.56 -10.44
N GLN A 802 31.38 6.43 -10.66
CA GLN A 802 30.88 5.17 -11.23
C GLN A 802 30.10 5.37 -12.53
N ASP A 803 30.60 6.22 -13.42
CA ASP A 803 30.06 6.38 -14.77
C ASP A 803 30.62 5.37 -15.79
N GLY A 804 31.53 4.51 -15.34
CA GLY A 804 32.17 3.49 -16.15
C GLY A 804 33.39 4.00 -16.91
N PHE A 805 33.78 5.26 -16.69
CA PHE A 805 34.98 5.87 -17.25
C PHE A 805 35.87 6.41 -16.13
N VAL A 806 37.18 6.45 -16.38
CA VAL A 806 38.12 7.22 -15.56
C VAL A 806 38.56 8.40 -16.41
N ASN A 807 37.98 9.56 -16.14
CA ASN A 807 38.13 10.75 -16.99
C ASN A 807 38.37 12.02 -16.15
N ILE A 808 38.30 13.19 -16.80
CA ILE A 808 38.59 14.48 -16.16
C ILE A 808 37.63 14.85 -15.02
N THR A 809 36.47 14.20 -14.94
CA THR A 809 35.48 14.34 -13.85
C THR A 809 35.99 13.68 -12.57
N ASP A 810 36.55 12.47 -12.66
CA ASP A 810 37.18 11.79 -11.51
C ASP A 810 38.39 12.55 -11.00
N PHE A 811 39.20 13.10 -11.93
CA PHE A 811 40.32 13.96 -11.54
C PHE A 811 39.82 15.17 -10.76
N SER A 812 38.73 15.80 -11.19
CA SER A 812 38.13 16.95 -10.53
C SER A 812 37.58 16.61 -9.13
N LEU A 813 36.97 15.43 -8.95
CA LEU A 813 36.54 14.92 -7.64
C LEU A 813 37.72 14.72 -6.68
N LEU A 814 38.79 14.08 -7.16
CA LEU A 814 40.02 13.91 -6.38
C LEU A 814 40.68 15.25 -6.05
N ALA A 815 40.80 16.15 -7.02
CA ALA A 815 41.39 17.47 -6.84
C ALA A 815 40.61 18.29 -5.80
N SER A 816 39.27 18.20 -5.81
CA SER A 816 38.39 18.89 -4.87
C SER A 816 38.61 18.46 -3.41
N ASN A 817 39.03 17.22 -3.22
CA ASN A 817 39.28 16.65 -1.89
C ASN A 817 40.77 16.47 -1.59
N PHE A 818 41.67 16.92 -2.46
CA PHE A 818 43.10 16.65 -2.33
C PHE A 818 43.69 17.23 -1.03
N GLY A 819 44.44 16.40 -0.31
CA GLY A 819 45.02 16.70 1.00
C GLY A 819 44.05 16.52 2.18
N GLN A 820 42.79 16.13 1.93
CA GLN A 820 41.87 15.76 3.01
C GLN A 820 42.15 14.34 3.52
N SER A 821 41.84 14.08 4.79
CA SER A 821 42.02 12.76 5.41
C SER A 821 41.09 12.58 6.60
N GLY A 822 40.77 11.31 6.87
CA GLY A 822 40.14 10.85 8.10
C GLY A 822 38.63 11.06 8.17
N GLU A 823 38.14 10.93 9.41
CA GLU A 823 36.72 10.99 9.76
C GLU A 823 36.16 12.41 9.66
N ILE A 824 35.28 12.63 8.69
CA ILE A 824 34.56 13.88 8.55
C ILE A 824 33.33 13.82 9.46
N ALA A 825 33.22 14.77 10.38
CA ALA A 825 31.99 14.96 11.14
C ALA A 825 30.90 15.47 10.18
N PRO A 826 29.77 14.75 10.01
CA PRO A 826 28.63 15.30 9.30
C PRO A 826 28.21 16.57 10.04
N SER A 827 28.03 17.68 9.33
CA SER A 827 27.60 18.92 9.96
C SER A 827 26.28 18.67 10.72
N GLN A 828 26.28 19.00 12.02
CA GLN A 828 25.05 18.98 12.79
C GLN A 828 24.18 20.16 12.37
N SER A 829 23.22 19.91 11.48
CA SER A 829 22.00 20.73 11.46
C SER A 829 20.91 19.99 12.22
N PRO A 830 20.40 20.56 13.34
CA PRO A 830 19.03 20.29 13.75
C PRO A 830 18.10 20.69 12.60
N ALA A 831 16.95 20.04 12.47
CA ALA A 831 15.88 20.49 11.60
C ALA A 831 15.49 21.95 11.94
N ILE A 832 16.12 22.91 11.27
CA ILE A 832 15.69 24.31 11.18
C ILE A 832 15.86 24.68 9.72
N ALA A 833 14.76 25.12 9.14
CA ALA A 833 14.68 25.71 7.81
C ALA A 833 15.88 26.62 7.52
N MET A 834 16.73 26.19 6.60
CA MET A 834 17.63 27.08 5.88
C MET A 834 17.13 27.11 4.45
N ALA A 835 16.32 28.14 4.18
CA ALA A 835 16.14 28.66 2.84
C ALA A 835 17.51 29.07 2.30
N HIS A 836 18.22 28.14 1.67
CA HIS A 836 19.18 28.50 0.65
C HIS A 836 18.36 28.76 -0.59
N GLN A 837 18.36 30.02 -1.05
CA GLN A 837 17.93 30.33 -2.40
C GLN A 837 18.72 29.44 -3.36
N ALA A 838 18.06 28.40 -3.86
CA ALA A 838 18.53 27.68 -5.03
C ALA A 838 18.39 28.66 -6.19
N VAL A 839 19.49 29.35 -6.49
CA VAL A 839 19.71 29.84 -7.84
C VAL A 839 19.64 28.60 -8.73
N GLU A 840 18.67 28.59 -9.63
CA GLU A 840 18.45 27.55 -10.62
C GLU A 840 19.78 27.17 -11.27
N VAL A 841 20.29 25.96 -10.99
CA VAL A 841 21.25 25.33 -11.90
C VAL A 841 20.43 24.69 -13.00
N SER A 842 20.04 25.58 -13.91
CA SER A 842 19.76 25.27 -15.30
C SER A 842 20.77 24.24 -15.82
N SER A 843 20.29 23.23 -16.55
CA SER A 843 21.09 22.35 -17.40
C SER A 843 21.71 23.09 -18.60
N ALA A 844 22.12 24.35 -18.41
CA ALA A 844 22.92 25.08 -19.36
C ALA A 844 24.36 24.63 -19.18
N ALA A 845 24.90 23.95 -20.19
CA ALA A 845 26.17 24.36 -20.80
C ALA A 845 26.87 25.48 -19.99
N GLY A 846 27.79 25.12 -19.08
CA GLY A 846 28.45 26.10 -18.19
C GLY A 846 29.19 27.17 -19.00
N PRO A 847 29.47 28.38 -18.52
CA PRO A 847 29.90 29.51 -19.38
C PRO A 847 31.23 29.30 -20.13
N VAL A 848 31.94 28.20 -19.89
CA VAL A 848 33.26 27.92 -20.45
C VAL A 848 33.14 27.46 -21.91
N GLN A 849 33.95 28.04 -22.80
CA GLN A 849 34.07 27.60 -24.19
C GLN A 849 35.47 27.06 -24.45
N VAL A 850 35.56 26.01 -25.26
CA VAL A 850 36.84 25.53 -25.81
C VAL A 850 36.89 25.86 -27.29
N SER A 851 37.94 26.53 -27.77
CA SER A 851 38.07 26.87 -29.19
C SER A 851 39.46 26.59 -29.76
N ILE A 852 39.52 26.42 -31.08
CA ILE A 852 40.78 26.44 -31.83
C ILE A 852 41.08 27.88 -32.24
N GLU A 853 42.28 28.38 -31.89
CA GLU A 853 42.72 29.72 -32.26
C GLU A 853 44.04 29.76 -33.05
N PRO A 854 44.11 30.53 -34.16
CA PRO A 854 43.00 31.22 -34.81
C PRO A 854 41.94 30.24 -35.40
N PRO A 855 40.66 30.64 -35.54
CA PRO A 855 39.57 29.72 -35.88
C PRO A 855 39.57 29.36 -37.38
N SER A 856 40.28 30.13 -38.19
CA SER A 856 40.57 29.82 -39.59
C SER A 856 42.02 30.17 -39.91
N SER A 857 42.76 29.24 -40.53
CA SER A 857 44.11 29.50 -41.03
C SER A 857 44.23 29.20 -42.53
N SER A 858 44.94 30.08 -43.24
CA SER A 858 45.30 29.90 -44.66
C SER A 858 46.80 29.78 -44.78
N VAL A 859 47.28 28.60 -45.21
CA VAL A 859 48.70 28.23 -45.23
C VAL A 859 49.10 27.67 -46.59
N LYS A 860 50.40 27.58 -46.86
CA LYS A 860 50.94 26.96 -48.08
C LYS A 860 51.31 25.51 -47.83
N ARG A 861 51.36 24.71 -48.90
CA ARG A 861 51.93 23.36 -48.83
C ARG A 861 53.36 23.41 -48.25
N ASP A 862 53.67 22.45 -47.38
CA ASP A 862 54.91 22.30 -46.61
C ASP A 862 55.14 23.35 -45.50
N GLU A 863 54.22 24.31 -45.32
CA GLU A 863 54.28 25.28 -44.23
C GLU A 863 53.99 24.61 -42.88
N VAL A 864 54.79 24.97 -41.87
CA VAL A 864 54.55 24.61 -40.46
C VAL A 864 53.92 25.81 -39.77
N PHE A 865 52.79 25.59 -39.12
CA PHE A 865 52.03 26.63 -38.44
C PHE A 865 51.50 26.11 -37.10
N ALA A 866 51.15 27.02 -36.20
CA ALA A 866 50.68 26.69 -34.87
C ALA A 866 49.24 27.16 -34.65
N LEU A 867 48.46 26.32 -33.96
CA LEU A 867 47.13 26.62 -33.46
C LEU A 867 47.11 26.38 -31.94
N GLN A 868 46.27 27.12 -31.24
CA GLN A 868 46.07 26.99 -29.80
C GLN A 868 44.70 26.39 -29.53
N ILE A 869 44.65 25.43 -28.61
CA ILE A 869 43.41 25.03 -27.95
C ILE A 869 43.24 26.00 -26.78
N GLN A 870 42.24 26.87 -26.85
CA GLN A 870 41.98 27.91 -25.86
C GLN A 870 40.75 27.53 -25.01
N VAL A 871 40.87 27.71 -23.70
CA VAL A 871 39.76 27.61 -22.75
C VAL A 871 39.38 29.02 -22.32
N ALA A 872 38.15 29.43 -22.60
CA ALA A 872 37.59 30.72 -22.21
C ALA A 872 36.68 30.53 -21.00
N ALA A 873 37.24 30.56 -19.78
CA ALA A 873 36.49 30.26 -18.55
C ALA A 873 35.82 31.49 -17.89
N GLY A 874 36.22 32.71 -18.25
CA GLY A 874 35.65 33.92 -17.64
C GLY A 874 35.84 33.93 -16.13
N SER A 875 34.76 34.07 -15.35
CA SER A 875 34.79 33.99 -13.88
C SER A 875 34.59 32.57 -13.33
N GLN A 876 34.25 31.59 -14.17
CA GLN A 876 34.05 30.20 -13.77
C GLN A 876 35.42 29.57 -13.50
N PRO A 877 35.68 29.06 -12.28
CA PRO A 877 36.88 28.29 -12.01
C PRO A 877 36.87 26.97 -12.79
N VAL A 878 38.07 26.51 -13.18
CA VAL A 878 38.34 25.27 -13.90
C VAL A 878 39.49 24.55 -13.20
N ASP A 879 39.34 23.28 -12.85
CA ASP A 879 40.41 22.47 -12.29
C ASP A 879 40.89 21.36 -13.24
N GLY A 880 40.10 20.97 -14.25
CA GLY A 880 40.47 20.01 -15.27
C GLY A 880 39.92 20.36 -16.65
N ALA A 881 40.65 19.99 -17.71
CA ALA A 881 40.18 20.06 -19.09
C ALA A 881 40.72 18.87 -19.90
N GLU A 882 39.83 18.21 -20.63
CA GLU A 882 40.10 17.11 -21.55
C GLU A 882 39.54 17.43 -22.93
N VAL A 883 40.32 17.20 -23.97
CA VAL A 883 39.95 17.46 -25.37
C VAL A 883 40.29 16.25 -26.24
N HIS A 884 39.33 15.88 -27.08
CA HIS A 884 39.48 14.90 -28.14
C HIS A 884 39.27 15.61 -29.48
N LEU A 885 40.32 15.75 -30.28
CA LEU A 885 40.29 16.50 -31.54
C LEU A 885 40.66 15.59 -32.72
N ASP A 886 39.87 15.65 -33.79
CA ASP A 886 40.13 14.97 -35.05
C ASP A 886 40.58 15.97 -36.12
N PHE A 887 41.54 15.55 -36.96
CA PHE A 887 42.08 16.30 -38.10
C PHE A 887 42.25 15.39 -39.33
N ASP A 888 42.31 16.00 -40.51
CA ASP A 888 42.52 15.25 -41.76
C ASP A 888 44.00 14.85 -41.94
N ALA A 889 44.31 13.59 -41.61
CA ALA A 889 45.66 13.01 -41.71
C ALA A 889 46.23 12.97 -43.14
N ALA A 890 45.40 13.07 -44.18
CA ALA A 890 45.89 13.14 -45.56
C ALA A 890 46.47 14.53 -45.91
N HIS A 891 46.03 15.56 -45.19
CA HIS A 891 46.36 16.96 -45.47
C HIS A 891 47.20 17.62 -44.37
N LEU A 892 47.15 17.12 -43.13
CA LEU A 892 47.83 17.68 -41.97
C LEU A 892 48.61 16.58 -41.24
N GLN A 893 49.76 16.95 -40.67
CA GLN A 893 50.53 16.12 -39.73
C GLN A 893 50.95 17.00 -38.55
N VAL A 894 50.73 16.53 -37.33
CA VAL A 894 51.24 17.18 -36.12
C VAL A 894 52.76 16.99 -36.06
N VAL A 895 53.48 18.08 -35.80
CA VAL A 895 54.94 18.12 -35.80
C VAL A 895 55.49 18.81 -34.56
N ASP A 896 56.75 18.52 -34.24
CA ASP A 896 57.49 19.17 -33.16
C ASP A 896 58.01 20.57 -33.58
N GLY A 897 58.80 21.21 -32.71
CA GLY A 897 59.41 22.51 -33.00
C GLY A 897 60.44 22.51 -34.14
N SER A 898 60.88 21.33 -34.60
CA SER A 898 61.81 21.14 -35.71
C SER A 898 61.12 20.74 -37.02
N GLY A 899 59.80 20.53 -37.00
CA GLY A 899 58.99 20.15 -38.14
C GLY A 899 58.99 18.64 -38.45
N GLN A 900 59.41 17.80 -37.49
CA GLN A 900 59.31 16.33 -37.58
C GLN A 900 58.00 15.85 -36.93
N ALA A 901 57.46 14.71 -37.37
CA ALA A 901 56.23 14.15 -36.82
C ALA A 901 56.33 14.00 -35.29
N ALA A 902 55.29 14.43 -34.57
CA ALA A 902 55.21 14.37 -33.12
C ALA A 902 54.02 13.52 -32.67
N ASP A 903 54.24 12.73 -31.63
CA ASP A 903 53.25 11.93 -30.91
C ASP A 903 52.59 12.69 -29.75
N THR A 904 52.96 13.96 -29.55
CA THR A 904 52.48 14.83 -28.47
C THR A 904 52.32 16.28 -28.94
N ILE A 905 51.45 17.03 -28.27
CA ILE A 905 51.32 18.49 -28.44
C ILE A 905 51.94 19.24 -27.25
N LYS A 906 52.20 20.54 -27.43
CA LYS A 906 52.78 21.35 -26.35
C LYS A 906 51.70 21.75 -25.35
N SER A 907 51.78 21.26 -24.11
CA SER A 907 50.91 21.70 -23.00
C SER A 907 51.05 23.20 -22.73
N GLY A 908 49.96 23.83 -22.28
CA GLY A 908 49.99 25.14 -21.64
C GLY A 908 50.50 25.08 -20.20
N ASP A 909 50.68 26.26 -19.58
CA ASP A 909 51.30 26.40 -18.26
C ASP A 909 50.29 26.63 -17.11
N ILE A 910 48.98 26.75 -17.41
CA ILE A 910 47.95 27.14 -16.42
C ILE A 910 47.34 25.95 -15.68
N LEU A 911 47.06 24.86 -16.41
CA LEU A 911 46.76 23.55 -15.84
C LEU A 911 48.08 22.78 -15.84
N ASP A 912 48.71 22.76 -14.67
CA ASP A 912 50.13 22.42 -14.48
C ASP A 912 50.42 20.91 -14.50
N LEU A 913 49.37 20.09 -14.51
CA LEU A 913 49.47 18.65 -14.52
C LEU A 913 48.94 18.10 -15.84
N THR A 914 49.82 17.69 -16.74
CA THR A 914 49.43 16.93 -17.93
C THR A 914 49.09 15.49 -17.52
N ILE A 915 47.85 15.07 -17.78
CA ILE A 915 47.31 13.75 -17.44
C ILE A 915 47.37 12.84 -18.67
N GLN A 916 46.97 13.35 -19.83
CA GLN A 916 47.00 12.65 -21.12
C GLN A 916 47.54 13.57 -22.20
N ASN A 917 48.37 13.04 -23.11
CA ASN A 917 48.86 13.77 -24.28
C ASN A 917 49.31 12.76 -25.33
N ASN A 918 48.42 12.44 -26.27
CA ASN A 918 48.66 11.46 -27.31
C ASN A 918 48.20 12.00 -28.66
N VAL A 919 49.01 11.79 -29.69
CA VAL A 919 48.71 12.15 -31.07
C VAL A 919 48.93 10.92 -31.95
N ASP A 920 47.89 10.52 -32.68
CA ASP A 920 48.00 9.54 -33.74
C ASP A 920 47.93 10.25 -35.10
N ASN A 921 49.09 10.42 -35.73
CA ASN A 921 49.18 11.05 -37.05
C ASN A 921 48.68 10.17 -38.20
N GLU A 922 48.53 8.86 -37.99
CA GLU A 922 47.99 7.96 -39.00
C GLU A 922 46.45 8.03 -39.00
N GLN A 923 45.84 8.08 -37.82
CA GLN A 923 44.39 8.20 -37.66
C GLN A 923 43.88 9.64 -37.70
N GLY A 924 44.77 10.61 -37.51
CA GLY A 924 44.42 12.03 -37.50
C GLY A 924 43.76 12.46 -36.19
N THR A 925 44.26 11.98 -35.05
CA THR A 925 43.62 12.20 -33.76
C THR A 925 44.56 12.77 -32.71
N ILE A 926 44.00 13.56 -31.79
CA ILE A 926 44.68 14.13 -30.62
C ILE A 926 43.81 13.89 -29.39
N ASP A 927 44.40 13.33 -28.34
CA ASP A 927 43.83 13.19 -26.99
C ASP A 927 44.70 13.96 -26.01
N PHE A 928 44.14 14.96 -25.35
CA PHE A 928 44.89 15.78 -24.41
C PHE A 928 44.05 16.09 -23.18
N ALA A 929 44.60 15.85 -21.99
CA ALA A 929 43.99 16.20 -20.72
C ALA A 929 45.01 16.83 -19.78
N ALA A 930 44.63 17.91 -19.13
CA ALA A 930 45.44 18.56 -18.10
C ALA A 930 44.56 19.07 -16.96
N GLY A 931 45.13 19.18 -15.77
CA GLY A 931 44.43 19.70 -14.60
C GLY A 931 45.35 20.39 -13.60
N THR A 932 44.80 20.74 -12.44
CA THR A 932 45.54 21.29 -11.31
C THR A 932 44.97 20.75 -9.99
N LEU A 933 45.85 20.38 -9.05
CA LEU A 933 45.46 19.85 -7.73
C LEU A 933 45.25 20.95 -6.68
N SER A 934 45.46 22.23 -7.04
CA SER A 934 45.41 23.35 -6.09
C SER A 934 44.66 24.55 -6.63
N GLY A 935 43.35 24.61 -6.33
CA GLY A 935 42.47 25.74 -6.64
C GLY A 935 42.13 25.89 -8.13
N GLY A 936 40.89 26.28 -8.43
CA GLY A 936 40.46 26.46 -9.82
C GLY A 936 41.10 27.66 -10.53
N ARG A 937 41.26 27.55 -11.84
CA ARG A 937 41.77 28.58 -12.75
C ARG A 937 40.62 29.32 -13.43
N THR A 938 40.71 30.64 -13.52
CA THR A 938 39.70 31.49 -14.19
C THR A 938 40.34 32.27 -15.35
N GLY A 939 39.53 32.94 -16.15
CA GLY A 939 39.96 33.72 -17.31
C GLY A 939 40.11 32.89 -18.58
N THR A 940 40.68 33.51 -19.61
CA THR A 940 40.96 32.84 -20.89
C THR A 940 42.43 32.44 -20.96
N PHE A 941 42.71 31.17 -21.23
CA PHE A 941 44.07 30.64 -21.28
C PHE A 941 44.26 29.56 -22.35
N VAL A 942 45.52 29.31 -22.71
CA VAL A 942 45.91 28.27 -23.67
C VAL A 942 46.02 26.94 -22.91
N LEU A 943 45.20 25.97 -23.30
CA LEU A 943 45.26 24.60 -22.78
C LEU A 943 46.44 23.84 -23.41
N ALA A 944 46.57 23.92 -24.74
CA ALA A 944 47.68 23.33 -25.47
C ALA A 944 47.92 24.05 -26.81
N THR A 945 49.12 23.90 -27.38
CA THR A 945 49.48 24.40 -28.70
C THR A 945 49.78 23.23 -29.63
N ILE A 946 49.03 23.12 -30.72
CA ILE A 946 49.23 22.15 -31.79
C ILE A 946 50.11 22.82 -32.87
N ARG A 947 51.13 22.11 -33.36
CA ARG A 947 51.86 22.52 -34.56
C ARG A 947 51.55 21.54 -35.68
N PHE A 948 51.04 22.04 -36.79
CA PHE A 948 50.76 21.25 -37.99
C PHE A 948 51.75 21.57 -39.10
N LYS A 949 52.07 20.55 -39.89
CA LYS A 949 52.67 20.67 -41.22
C LYS A 949 51.60 20.37 -42.28
N ALA A 950 51.45 21.27 -43.24
CA ALA A 950 50.53 21.10 -44.37
C ALA A 950 51.12 20.16 -45.44
N LEU A 951 50.52 18.98 -45.62
CA LEU A 951 51.04 17.92 -46.52
C LEU A 951 50.60 18.10 -47.98
N GLN A 952 49.32 18.39 -48.20
CA GLN A 952 48.69 18.49 -49.53
C GLN A 952 47.77 19.72 -49.65
N THR A 953 47.58 20.23 -50.87
CA THR A 953 46.72 21.41 -51.12
C THR A 953 45.24 21.03 -51.09
N THR A 954 44.39 21.88 -50.50
CA THR A 954 42.93 21.65 -50.43
C THR A 954 42.15 22.28 -51.58
N ASN A 955 42.82 22.90 -52.55
CA ASN A 955 42.21 23.58 -53.72
C ASN A 955 41.12 24.61 -53.36
N GLY A 956 41.23 25.25 -52.19
CA GLY A 956 40.26 26.25 -51.71
C GLY A 956 39.14 25.69 -50.84
N THR A 957 39.12 24.37 -50.57
CA THR A 957 38.18 23.75 -49.63
C THR A 957 38.70 23.86 -48.19
N ASN A 958 37.79 24.16 -47.24
CA ASN A 958 38.09 24.13 -45.81
C ASN A 958 38.13 22.69 -45.31
N ILE A 959 39.24 22.27 -44.70
CA ILE A 959 39.29 21.02 -43.91
C ILE A 959 39.09 21.36 -42.42
N PRO A 960 38.19 20.65 -41.71
CA PRO A 960 37.85 20.97 -40.33
C PRO A 960 38.83 20.35 -39.32
N LEU A 961 38.94 21.00 -38.16
CA LEU A 961 39.43 20.44 -36.91
C LEU A 961 38.24 20.32 -35.97
N THR A 962 37.86 19.10 -35.61
CA THR A 962 36.57 18.81 -34.98
C THR A 962 36.78 18.23 -33.59
N PHE A 963 36.17 18.83 -32.57
CA PHE A 963 36.09 18.22 -31.25
C PHE A 963 35.07 17.09 -31.27
N VAL A 964 35.42 15.93 -30.72
CA VAL A 964 34.62 14.71 -30.77
C VAL A 964 34.43 14.09 -29.39
N SER A 965 33.57 13.07 -29.31
CA SER A 965 33.54 12.11 -28.21
C SER A 965 34.19 10.82 -28.70
N ARG A 966 35.15 10.29 -27.92
CA ARG A 966 35.93 9.10 -28.28
C ARG A 966 35.63 7.99 -27.30
N GLY A 967 35.08 6.88 -27.79
CA GLY A 967 34.73 5.72 -26.95
C GLY A 967 33.65 6.00 -25.89
N GLY A 968 32.86 7.07 -26.03
CA GLY A 968 31.88 7.50 -25.03
C GLY A 968 32.36 8.62 -24.12
N ASN A 969 33.66 8.97 -24.14
CA ASN A 969 34.21 10.10 -23.37
C ASN A 969 34.22 11.39 -24.22
N PRO A 970 33.47 12.46 -23.86
CA PRO A 970 33.44 13.71 -24.60
C PRO A 970 34.59 14.66 -24.22
N THR A 971 34.92 15.59 -25.13
CA THR A 971 35.66 16.80 -24.74
C THR A 971 34.92 17.50 -23.60
N ASN A 972 35.61 17.79 -22.50
CA ASN A 972 35.00 18.31 -21.28
C ASN A 972 35.94 19.26 -20.51
N VAL A 973 35.35 20.16 -19.72
CA VAL A 973 36.05 21.04 -18.80
C VAL A 973 35.32 20.98 -17.48
N THR A 974 36.04 20.78 -16.37
CA THR A 974 35.45 20.45 -15.07
C THR A 974 35.89 21.42 -13.97
N TYR A 975 35.04 21.50 -12.94
CA TYR A 975 35.34 22.10 -11.65
C TYR A 975 34.51 21.46 -10.55
N GLY A 976 35.11 21.08 -9.44
CA GLY A 976 34.36 20.55 -8.29
C GLY A 976 33.79 19.14 -8.48
N GLY A 977 34.21 18.41 -9.50
CA GLY A 977 33.59 17.17 -9.95
C GLY A 977 32.46 17.33 -10.96
N ASP A 978 32.13 18.57 -11.37
CA ASP A 978 31.05 18.85 -12.32
C ASP A 978 31.60 19.36 -13.66
N SER A 979 30.89 19.07 -14.76
CA SER A 979 31.14 19.69 -16.06
C SER A 979 30.74 21.17 -16.05
N VAL A 980 31.64 22.03 -16.52
CA VAL A 980 31.41 23.48 -16.67
C VAL A 980 31.51 23.93 -18.13
N LEU A 981 31.61 22.99 -19.07
CA LEU A 981 31.73 23.27 -20.51
C LEU A 981 30.37 23.63 -21.14
N ALA A 982 30.28 24.75 -21.85
CA ALA A 982 29.11 25.10 -22.66
C ALA A 982 29.16 24.57 -24.08
N GLY A 983 30.37 24.49 -24.63
CA GLY A 983 30.52 24.15 -26.02
C GLY A 983 31.94 24.24 -26.51
N THR A 984 32.12 23.68 -27.69
CA THR A 984 33.40 23.62 -28.38
C THR A 984 33.28 24.27 -29.76
N THR A 985 34.24 25.09 -30.14
CA THR A 985 34.33 25.69 -31.48
C THR A 985 35.56 25.15 -32.20
N GLY A 986 35.33 24.30 -33.20
CA GLY A 986 36.40 23.75 -34.05
C GLY A 986 37.10 24.80 -34.90
N GLY A 987 38.15 24.39 -35.60
CA GLY A 987 38.93 25.23 -36.52
C GLY A 987 38.75 24.83 -37.98
N THR A 988 39.12 25.70 -38.91
CA THR A 988 39.16 25.37 -40.36
C THR A 988 40.50 25.74 -40.98
N ILE A 989 41.03 24.89 -41.85
CA ILE A 989 42.30 25.12 -42.54
C ILE A 989 42.08 25.11 -44.06
N ILE A 990 42.72 26.06 -44.75
CA ILE A 990 42.84 26.09 -46.22
C ILE A 990 44.31 25.99 -46.59
N ILE A 991 44.66 25.06 -47.49
CA ILE A 991 46.04 24.87 -47.95
C ILE A 991 46.16 25.28 -49.43
N GLY A 992 46.76 26.45 -49.68
CA GLY A 992 46.91 27.04 -51.00
C GLY A 992 48.12 26.52 -51.81
N GLY A 993 48.04 26.64 -53.14
CA GLY A 993 49.14 26.31 -54.06
C GLY A 993 50.17 27.45 -54.19
N ASN A 994 51.41 27.10 -54.54
CA ASN A 994 52.48 28.07 -54.81
C ASN A 994 52.24 28.83 -56.13
N TYR A 995 51.67 30.05 -56.07
CA TYR A 995 51.62 30.92 -57.26
C TYR A 995 52.98 31.61 -57.49
N ARG A 996 53.63 31.30 -58.62
CA ARG A 996 54.72 32.11 -59.19
C ARG A 996 54.10 33.28 -59.98
N ILE A 997 54.32 34.52 -59.55
CA ILE A 997 53.99 35.71 -60.34
C ILE A 997 54.97 35.80 -61.53
N HIS A 998 54.44 35.82 -62.75
CA HIS A 998 55.21 36.14 -63.97
C HIS A 998 55.00 37.62 -64.31
N LEU A 999 56.06 38.44 -64.28
CA LEU A 999 56.05 39.81 -64.80
C LEU A 999 56.42 39.80 -66.30
N PRO A 1000 55.72 40.53 -67.18
CA PRO A 1000 56.07 40.60 -68.60
C PRO A 1000 57.21 41.60 -68.86
N PHE A 1001 58.21 41.18 -69.64
CA PHE A 1001 59.34 42.00 -70.10
C PHE A 1001 58.91 43.06 -71.13
N ILE A 1002 59.46 44.28 -70.98
CA ILE A 1002 59.53 45.30 -72.04
C ILE A 1002 60.79 45.04 -72.88
N LYS A 1003 60.67 45.11 -74.22
CA LYS A 1003 61.75 45.50 -75.14
C LYS A 1003 61.14 46.37 -76.24
N LEU A 1004 61.63 47.62 -76.32
CA LEU A 1004 61.41 48.70 -77.31
C LEU A 1004 60.10 48.73 -78.09
#